data_AF-A0A077ZFT0-F1
#
_entry.id   AF-A0A077ZFT0-F1
#
_cell.length_a   1.000
_cell.length_b   1.000
_cell.length_c   1.000
_cell.angle_alpha   90.00
_cell.angle_beta   90.00
_cell.angle_gamma   90.00
#
_symmetry.space_group_name_H-M   'P 1'
#
loop_
_entity.id
_entity.type
_entity.pdbx_description
1 polymer ?
#
loop_
_entity_poly.entity_id
_entity_poly.type
_entity_poly.pdbx_seq_one_letter_code
_entity_poly.pdbx_strand_id
1 'polypeptide(L)'
;MASGTEEMDNSSPRLKNLGNWIHCFCVITFDLEVGQSLELKYPSHAILSKEEILSACYLAFPDSNSGFLGDALFHFRIRRVGGKDEPFSLVHAKYNSMCPFAMEIDPDFFYAFAFFRQVKDSSLPRGYFQKSVVLITSLPFINFYRHILSSLSPAYFSTGLPLIEAVCQEVEHWEDPLPGAMLSLPFMGSVVKLRIPTRTDSSGAKEALLGLHTGGENCFVLPSVHEPELFEYVPRIAKVRLFNFQFSCLSSYLPHLHLLWELVLLGEPIVVMGPFPDVVSAIVQALVNLIWPLRYCYDFRPYFTVQDNDFKEFVLPNGAAAAHNVILGTTNPFFIKALENWPHVLRLPKDSKKKTFKRNSKVRRNLAQMTNEEKIGLFSKYKGFLAKGNSLVKRLAKGVQYNRPSEAQTLIIRRHFTDLTQSFLLPLESPKVPQFELNEFIKTVESVGLPTVAGVKGDWIGLYRAFCETKNFQFWLQRQQLEADIKLRLLHLEAIAEAPLTDTLSTKVEVEVVDFILKLREALKFAVAHTDIVSVELRCRIEEQTNPFETEEIKRWSDRLNQDEANLLKKIIREFELYKYLDSNLPSRLTVKQAERLLILDGKTQRLRYLSYLGRKEHLTESKEKTRLERAKKGEVRRAEVLAERMSNTHLLYALGANCISRRIIDSSMNKIDEARLAFAQMYGQPLVLDMSPMRELSPIETDLTWSQLRECYFVNRTHLVPFDLHFTDCDQSLRTWSDSERYFCGGLDKYMLQWHEQRFYDLFPRERLVYLSPDSRRMLDAVEPDKIYVIGAMVDRPNRLNWTLGKAKQLNITTAKLPLDKYVRWHSGTKSLTLNQVIGILLDVVQSGGDWSSAIVKNVPKRKLIPKNTECSKQIRQGRFDRMRYLLSMVD
;
A
#
# COMPACT_ATOMS: atom_id res chain seq x y z
N MET A 1 33.72 28.09 -43.97
CA MET A 1 34.66 28.16 -42.82
C MET A 1 33.91 27.66 -41.60
N ALA A 2 34.55 26.77 -40.85
CA ALA A 2 34.01 25.89 -39.81
C ALA A 2 32.66 26.28 -39.20
N SER A 3 31.65 25.44 -39.46
CA SER A 3 30.39 25.38 -38.71
C SER A 3 30.70 24.83 -37.31
N GLY A 4 30.97 25.73 -36.37
CA GLY A 4 31.00 25.41 -34.95
C GLY A 4 29.62 24.93 -34.51
N THR A 5 29.44 23.62 -34.46
CA THR A 5 28.38 23.00 -33.66
C THR A 5 28.75 23.27 -32.22
N GLU A 6 28.10 24.25 -31.60
CA GLU A 6 28.11 24.43 -30.16
C GLU A 6 27.60 23.13 -29.52
N GLU A 7 28.54 22.33 -29.02
CA GLU A 7 28.24 21.26 -28.08
C GLU A 7 27.63 21.90 -26.84
N MET A 8 26.29 21.85 -26.75
CA MET A 8 25.55 22.26 -25.56
C MET A 8 26.05 21.44 -24.37
N ASP A 9 26.76 22.14 -23.47
CA ASP A 9 27.22 21.66 -22.18
C ASP A 9 26.03 21.10 -21.37
N ASN A 10 25.90 19.77 -21.38
CA ASN A 10 24.79 19.02 -20.78
C ASN A 10 24.91 18.92 -19.24
N SER A 11 25.71 19.80 -18.61
CA SER A 11 26.02 19.76 -17.18
C SER A 11 25.11 20.64 -16.31
N SER A 12 24.20 21.44 -16.89
CA SER A 12 23.19 22.13 -16.09
C SER A 12 22.21 21.10 -15.50
N PRO A 13 22.07 20.99 -14.16
CA PRO A 13 21.17 20.03 -13.56
C PRO A 13 19.76 20.37 -14.04
N ARG A 14 19.16 19.49 -14.84
CA ARG A 14 17.73 19.60 -15.17
C ARG A 14 16.99 19.68 -13.83
N LEU A 15 16.36 20.82 -13.58
CA LEU A 15 15.51 21.05 -12.41
C LEU A 15 14.30 20.12 -12.54
N LYS A 16 14.47 18.89 -12.08
CA LYS A 16 13.59 17.77 -12.41
C LYS A 16 12.30 17.88 -11.61
N ASN A 17 12.40 18.28 -10.35
CA ASN A 17 11.23 18.50 -9.50
C ASN A 17 10.49 19.79 -9.86
N LEU A 18 11.19 20.81 -10.36
CA LEU A 18 10.55 22.01 -10.91
C LEU A 18 9.52 21.62 -11.97
N GLY A 19 9.91 20.79 -12.94
CA GLY A 19 9.03 20.30 -14.01
C GLY A 19 7.80 19.54 -13.53
N ASN A 20 7.81 19.00 -12.31
CA ASN A 20 6.63 18.36 -11.72
C ASN A 20 5.55 19.40 -11.36
N TRP A 21 5.95 20.62 -11.00
CA TRP A 21 5.06 21.73 -10.61
C TRP A 21 4.89 22.77 -11.72
N ILE A 22 6.00 23.28 -12.26
CA ILE A 22 6.06 24.42 -13.17
C ILE A 22 6.88 24.00 -14.38
N HIS A 23 6.29 24.16 -15.57
CA HIS A 23 7.00 23.91 -16.82
C HIS A 23 8.06 24.97 -17.07
N CYS A 24 7.65 26.25 -16.98
CA CYS A 24 8.57 27.39 -17.01
C CYS A 24 7.89 28.69 -16.57
N PHE A 25 8.72 29.69 -16.34
CA PHE A 25 8.35 31.09 -16.30
C PHE A 25 8.72 31.77 -17.61
N CYS A 26 7.84 32.64 -18.10
CA CYS A 26 8.09 33.53 -19.22
C CYS A 26 7.90 34.97 -18.78
N VAL A 27 8.80 35.87 -19.16
CA VAL A 27 8.57 37.31 -19.02
C VAL A 27 8.35 37.88 -20.41
N ILE A 28 7.23 38.56 -20.55
CA ILE A 28 6.73 39.02 -21.83
C ILE A 28 6.63 40.54 -21.77
N THR A 29 7.28 41.20 -22.72
CA THR A 29 7.31 42.65 -22.87
C THR A 29 6.50 43.10 -24.05
N PHE A 30 6.18 44.39 -24.09
CA PHE A 30 5.68 45.02 -25.29
C PHE A 30 6.81 45.80 -25.96
N ASP A 31 7.27 45.30 -27.10
CA ASP A 31 8.18 45.98 -28.01
C ASP A 31 7.38 46.86 -29.00
N LEU A 32 7.90 48.03 -29.34
CA LEU A 32 7.20 48.99 -30.22
C LEU A 32 7.16 48.56 -31.68
N GLU A 33 8.17 47.82 -32.14
CA GLU A 33 8.29 47.36 -33.52
C GLU A 33 7.67 45.98 -33.70
N VAL A 34 7.86 45.09 -32.73
CA VAL A 34 7.44 43.69 -32.81
C VAL A 34 6.08 43.42 -32.14
N GLY A 35 5.67 44.25 -31.17
CA GLY A 35 4.50 44.00 -30.33
C GLY A 35 4.83 43.14 -29.11
N GLN A 36 3.93 42.24 -28.69
CA GLN A 36 4.17 41.38 -27.55
C GLN A 36 5.29 40.37 -27.86
N SER A 37 6.37 40.40 -27.08
CA SER A 37 7.56 39.58 -27.30
C SER A 37 8.02 38.89 -26.02
N LEU A 38 8.56 37.69 -26.17
CA LEU A 38 9.17 36.95 -25.07
C LEU A 38 10.55 37.54 -24.77
N GLU A 39 10.70 38.20 -23.62
CA GLU A 39 11.96 38.79 -23.16
C GLU A 39 12.88 37.70 -22.58
N LEU A 40 12.31 36.82 -21.73
CA LEU A 40 13.06 35.74 -21.11
C LEU A 40 12.17 34.53 -20.83
N LYS A 41 12.80 33.36 -20.77
CA LYS A 41 12.20 32.09 -20.35
C LYS A 41 13.12 31.39 -19.37
N TYR A 42 12.59 30.96 -18.24
CA TYR A 42 13.35 30.22 -17.24
C TYR A 42 12.58 28.97 -16.77
N PRO A 43 13.21 27.79 -16.71
CA PRO A 43 14.58 27.53 -17.14
C PRO A 43 14.71 27.69 -18.66
N SER A 44 15.87 28.15 -19.13
CA SER A 44 16.12 28.46 -20.55
C SER A 44 15.92 27.26 -21.46
N HIS A 45 16.19 26.05 -20.95
CA HIS A 45 16.04 24.77 -21.64
C HIS A 45 14.60 24.22 -21.66
N ALA A 46 13.63 24.87 -21.01
CA ALA A 46 12.23 24.43 -21.07
C ALA A 46 11.72 24.46 -22.52
N ILE A 47 11.11 23.37 -23.00
CA ILE A 47 10.69 23.26 -24.40
C ILE A 47 9.31 23.89 -24.56
N LEU A 48 9.20 24.88 -25.45
CA LEU A 48 7.94 25.44 -25.91
C LEU A 48 8.03 25.61 -27.43
N SER A 49 6.99 25.22 -28.16
CA SER A 49 6.90 25.44 -29.60
C SER A 49 6.80 26.94 -29.92
N LYS A 50 7.03 27.30 -31.18
CA LYS A 50 6.82 28.68 -31.63
C LYS A 50 5.36 29.11 -31.48
N GLU A 51 4.39 28.25 -31.78
CA GLU A 51 2.97 28.57 -31.59
C GLU A 51 2.59 28.75 -30.12
N GLU A 52 3.17 27.96 -29.23
CA GLU A 52 2.94 28.05 -27.78
C GLU A 52 3.50 29.36 -27.21
N ILE A 53 4.70 29.76 -27.63
CA ILE A 53 5.30 31.05 -27.26
C ILE A 53 4.43 32.21 -27.76
N LEU A 54 4.01 32.17 -29.03
CA LEU A 54 3.15 33.21 -29.61
C LEU A 54 1.81 33.30 -28.85
N SER A 55 1.19 32.17 -28.53
CA SER A 55 -0.05 32.13 -27.74
C SER A 55 0.15 32.75 -26.35
N ALA A 56 1.26 32.44 -25.67
CA ALA A 56 1.60 33.06 -24.40
C ALA A 56 1.77 34.57 -24.53
N CYS A 57 2.48 35.05 -25.55
CA CYS A 57 2.70 36.47 -25.79
C CYS A 57 1.40 37.24 -26.00
N TYR A 58 0.51 36.72 -26.84
CA TYR A 58 -0.74 37.41 -27.17
C TYR A 58 -1.78 37.37 -26.05
N LEU A 59 -1.84 36.28 -25.28
CA LEU A 59 -2.82 36.13 -24.20
C LEU A 59 -2.34 36.76 -22.89
N ALA A 60 -1.04 36.97 -22.67
CA ALA A 60 -0.52 37.57 -21.44
C ALA A 60 -0.79 39.07 -21.29
N PHE A 61 -1.29 39.74 -22.34
CA PHE A 61 -1.62 41.17 -22.32
C PHE A 61 -3.13 41.38 -22.41
N PRO A 62 -3.73 42.23 -21.55
CA PRO A 62 -5.14 42.55 -21.66
C PRO A 62 -5.48 43.26 -23.00
N ASP A 63 -6.33 42.63 -23.81
CA ASP A 63 -6.98 43.21 -24.99
C ASP A 63 -8.32 43.85 -24.59
N SER A 64 -8.25 45.02 -23.94
CA SER A 64 -9.41 45.76 -23.45
C SER A 64 -9.35 47.24 -23.84
N ASN A 65 -10.50 47.79 -24.26
CA ASN A 65 -10.66 49.22 -24.51
C ASN A 65 -10.79 50.05 -23.21
N SER A 66 -10.77 49.40 -22.05
CA SER A 66 -10.76 50.10 -20.76
C SER A 66 -9.35 50.66 -20.50
N GLY A 67 -9.26 51.91 -20.05
CA GLY A 67 -7.98 52.57 -19.70
C GLY A 67 -7.36 51.98 -18.44
N PHE A 68 -6.91 50.72 -18.52
CA PHE A 68 -6.39 49.96 -17.41
C PHE A 68 -5.01 50.49 -16.98
N LEU A 69 -4.88 50.80 -15.70
CA LEU A 69 -3.64 51.20 -15.04
C LEU A 69 -3.51 50.39 -13.75
N GLY A 70 -2.41 49.66 -13.59
CA GLY A 70 -2.15 48.82 -12.42
C GLY A 70 -1.79 47.38 -12.79
N ASP A 71 -2.11 46.47 -11.87
CA ASP A 71 -1.74 45.05 -11.93
C ASP A 71 -2.99 44.17 -12.18
N ALA A 72 -2.90 43.21 -13.09
CA ALA A 72 -3.94 42.24 -13.38
C ALA A 72 -3.37 40.81 -13.30
N LEU A 73 -4.05 39.94 -12.54
CA LEU A 73 -3.68 38.53 -12.39
C LEU A 73 -4.79 37.63 -12.92
N PHE A 74 -4.51 36.95 -14.02
CA PHE A 74 -5.48 36.13 -14.73
C PHE A 74 -4.81 34.88 -15.29
N HIS A 75 -5.61 33.99 -15.87
CA HIS A 75 -5.12 32.75 -16.43
C HIS A 75 -5.80 32.43 -17.75
N PHE A 76 -5.12 31.63 -18.57
CA PHE A 76 -5.59 31.15 -19.85
C PHE A 76 -5.01 29.75 -20.10
N ARG A 77 -5.42 29.14 -21.21
CA ARG A 77 -4.90 27.84 -21.64
C ARG A 77 -4.16 28.00 -22.95
N ILE A 78 -3.04 27.30 -23.09
CA ILE A 78 -2.22 27.27 -24.30
C ILE A 78 -2.37 25.88 -24.91
N ARG A 79 -2.84 25.79 -26.15
CA ARG A 79 -2.92 24.51 -26.87
C ARG A 79 -1.50 23.99 -27.14
N ARG A 80 -1.26 22.73 -26.79
CA ARG A 80 0.04 22.07 -26.99
C ARG A 80 0.17 21.52 -28.39
N VAL A 81 1.36 21.64 -28.97
CA VAL A 81 1.67 21.06 -30.28
C VAL A 81 2.17 19.63 -30.09
N GLY A 82 1.37 18.64 -30.52
CA GLY A 82 1.70 17.22 -30.35
C GLY A 82 1.48 16.69 -28.92
N GLY A 83 0.70 17.39 -28.09
CA GLY A 83 0.51 17.06 -26.67
C GLY A 83 -0.03 15.65 -26.38
N LYS A 84 -0.75 15.03 -27.33
CA LYS A 84 -1.25 13.64 -27.21
C LYS A 84 -0.16 12.59 -27.42
N ASP A 85 0.88 12.93 -28.17
CA ASP A 85 1.95 12.00 -28.53
C ASP A 85 3.07 11.99 -27.47
N GLU A 86 3.13 13.03 -26.62
CA GLU A 86 4.11 13.14 -25.55
C GLU A 86 3.62 12.43 -24.27
N PRO A 87 4.32 11.39 -23.80
CA PRO A 87 3.94 10.69 -22.58
C PRO A 87 4.09 11.60 -21.36
N PHE A 88 3.15 11.51 -20.43
CA PHE A 88 3.29 12.18 -19.14
C PHE A 88 4.56 11.72 -18.41
N SER A 89 5.17 12.63 -17.64
CA SER A 89 6.20 12.26 -16.69
C SER A 89 5.66 11.19 -15.71
N LEU A 90 6.55 10.38 -15.13
CA LEU A 90 6.15 9.35 -14.16
C LEU A 90 5.33 9.94 -13.00
N VAL A 91 5.68 11.15 -12.55
CA VAL A 91 4.98 11.86 -11.46
C VAL A 91 3.60 12.33 -11.92
N HIS A 92 3.48 12.91 -13.13
CA HIS A 92 2.18 13.34 -13.69
C HIS A 92 1.25 12.16 -13.99
N ALA A 93 1.78 11.04 -14.47
CA ALA A 93 1.01 9.81 -14.66
C ALA A 93 0.45 9.30 -13.32
N LYS A 94 1.28 9.30 -12.27
CA LYS A 94 0.87 8.93 -10.91
C LYS A 94 -0.13 9.93 -10.30
N TYR A 95 0.04 11.23 -10.55
CA TYR A 95 -0.94 12.25 -10.16
C TYR A 95 -2.31 11.98 -10.81
N ASN A 96 -2.34 11.77 -12.13
CA ASN A 96 -3.58 11.48 -12.87
C ASN A 96 -4.24 10.17 -12.39
N SER A 97 -3.46 9.17 -11.98
CA SER A 97 -4.04 7.92 -11.44
C SER A 97 -4.68 8.08 -10.06
N MET A 98 -4.45 9.19 -9.35
CA MET A 98 -4.92 9.40 -7.97
C MET A 98 -5.92 10.56 -7.80
N CYS A 99 -5.86 11.59 -8.65
CA CYS A 99 -6.68 12.80 -8.50
C CYS A 99 -8.14 12.60 -8.96
N PRO A 100 -9.09 13.46 -8.53
CA PRO A 100 -10.42 13.51 -9.11
C PRO A 100 -10.38 13.76 -10.62
N PHE A 101 -11.29 13.14 -11.36
CA PHE A 101 -11.32 13.24 -12.83
C PHE A 101 -11.38 14.69 -13.35
N ALA A 102 -12.09 15.57 -12.63
CA ALA A 102 -12.17 16.99 -12.97
C ALA A 102 -10.85 17.77 -12.81
N MET A 103 -9.80 17.16 -12.21
CA MET A 103 -8.47 17.74 -12.03
C MET A 103 -7.36 16.99 -12.79
N GLU A 104 -7.70 16.02 -13.64
CA GLU A 104 -6.70 15.35 -14.47
C GLU A 104 -5.99 16.37 -15.37
N ILE A 105 -4.68 16.17 -15.57
CA ILE A 105 -3.88 16.95 -16.51
C ILE A 105 -4.47 16.76 -17.91
N ASP A 106 -4.69 17.88 -18.59
CA ASP A 106 -5.12 17.91 -19.97
C ASP A 106 -3.90 17.75 -20.88
N PRO A 107 -3.77 16.65 -21.66
CA PRO A 107 -2.62 16.47 -22.55
C PRO A 107 -2.56 17.54 -23.65
N ASP A 108 -3.71 18.10 -24.03
CA ASP A 108 -3.85 19.03 -25.14
C ASP A 108 -3.55 20.48 -24.75
N PHE A 109 -3.45 20.80 -23.45
CA PHE A 109 -3.34 22.17 -22.98
C PHE A 109 -2.39 22.35 -21.79
N PHE A 110 -1.57 23.40 -21.84
CA PHE A 110 -0.97 23.98 -20.63
C PHE A 110 -1.93 24.99 -20.00
N TYR A 111 -1.84 25.13 -18.68
CA TYR A 111 -2.36 26.27 -17.95
C TYR A 111 -1.26 27.34 -17.87
N ALA A 112 -1.63 28.58 -18.18
CA ALA A 112 -0.76 29.73 -18.07
C ALA A 112 -1.40 30.80 -17.17
N PHE A 113 -0.64 31.30 -16.22
CA PHE A 113 -1.05 32.34 -15.28
C PHE A 113 -0.22 33.58 -15.57
N ALA A 114 -0.87 34.70 -15.91
CA ALA A 114 -0.21 35.95 -16.24
C ALA A 114 -0.48 37.01 -15.17
N PHE A 115 0.59 37.59 -14.65
CA PHE A 115 0.57 38.84 -13.90
C PHE A 115 1.04 39.95 -14.82
N PHE A 116 0.11 40.77 -15.29
CA PHE A 116 0.37 41.93 -16.13
C PHE A 116 0.47 43.19 -15.26
N ARG A 117 1.51 44.00 -15.49
CA ARG A 117 1.68 45.32 -14.87
C ARG A 117 1.71 46.40 -15.93
N GLN A 118 0.88 47.44 -15.75
CA GLN A 118 0.90 48.66 -16.54
C GLN A 118 1.00 49.90 -15.65
N VAL A 119 2.09 50.65 -15.78
CA VAL A 119 2.35 51.87 -15.01
C VAL A 119 2.72 53.00 -15.95
N LYS A 120 2.32 54.24 -15.63
CA LYS A 120 2.78 55.43 -16.36
C LYS A 120 4.29 55.55 -16.20
N ASP A 121 4.97 55.69 -17.32
CA ASP A 121 6.41 55.93 -17.37
C ASP A 121 6.69 56.87 -18.55
N SER A 122 6.84 58.16 -18.26
CA SER A 122 7.08 59.20 -19.25
C SER A 122 8.48 59.12 -19.87
N SER A 123 9.38 58.31 -19.32
CA SER A 123 10.71 58.08 -19.91
C SER A 123 10.66 57.14 -21.12
N LEU A 124 9.62 56.31 -21.21
CA LEU A 124 9.41 55.38 -22.33
C LEU A 124 8.67 56.09 -23.48
N PRO A 125 8.99 55.79 -24.76
CA PRO A 125 8.37 56.46 -25.90
C PRO A 125 6.83 56.36 -25.94
N ARG A 126 6.27 55.28 -25.37
CA ARG A 126 4.82 55.05 -25.30
C ARG A 126 4.15 55.74 -24.11
N GLY A 127 4.92 56.26 -23.15
CA GLY A 127 4.44 56.87 -21.91
C GLY A 127 3.98 55.88 -20.84
N TYR A 128 4.10 54.57 -21.08
CA TYR A 128 3.73 53.52 -20.13
C TYR A 128 4.72 52.34 -20.18
N PHE A 129 5.03 51.81 -19.01
CA PHE A 129 5.68 50.51 -18.83
C PHE A 129 4.61 49.42 -18.88
N GLN A 130 4.85 48.36 -19.66
CA GLN A 130 3.98 47.19 -19.75
C GLN A 130 4.79 45.90 -19.81
N LYS A 131 4.56 45.01 -18.86
CA LYS A 131 5.28 43.73 -18.77
C LYS A 131 4.44 42.70 -18.04
N SER A 132 4.50 41.45 -18.50
CA SER A 132 3.84 40.31 -17.88
C SER A 132 4.84 39.27 -17.39
N VAL A 133 4.64 38.77 -16.17
CA VAL A 133 5.28 37.55 -15.69
C VAL A 133 4.28 36.42 -15.82
N VAL A 134 4.64 35.38 -16.56
CA VAL A 134 3.77 34.25 -16.89
C VAL A 134 4.34 32.97 -16.30
N LEU A 135 3.52 32.21 -15.58
CA LEU A 135 3.83 30.86 -15.11
C LEU A 135 3.08 29.86 -15.98
N ILE A 136 3.78 28.91 -16.60
CA ILE A 136 3.22 27.84 -17.43
C ILE A 136 3.35 26.50 -16.69
N THR A 137 2.28 25.72 -16.67
CA THR A 137 2.21 24.43 -15.95
C THR A 137 1.18 23.49 -16.60
N SER A 138 1.38 22.19 -16.46
CA SER A 138 0.39 21.17 -16.83
C SER A 138 -0.73 21.02 -15.78
N LEU A 139 -0.50 21.46 -14.55
CA LEU A 139 -1.38 21.19 -13.42
C LEU A 139 -2.53 22.20 -13.31
N PRO A 140 -3.80 21.77 -13.16
CA PRO A 140 -4.96 22.66 -13.06
C PRO A 140 -5.13 23.27 -11.65
N PHE A 141 -4.05 23.68 -10.99
CA PHE A 141 -4.09 24.23 -9.62
C PHE A 141 -4.31 25.74 -9.62
N ILE A 142 -5.51 26.15 -10.09
CA ILE A 142 -5.84 27.55 -10.37
C ILE A 142 -5.59 28.47 -9.18
N ASN A 143 -6.08 28.13 -7.99
CA ASN A 143 -5.97 28.98 -6.82
C ASN A 143 -4.53 29.00 -6.26
N PHE A 144 -3.84 27.87 -6.34
CA PHE A 144 -2.44 27.76 -5.91
C PHE A 144 -1.52 28.65 -6.76
N TYR A 145 -1.52 28.50 -8.08
CA TYR A 145 -0.61 29.28 -8.93
C TYR A 145 -0.93 30.77 -8.94
N ARG A 146 -2.20 31.15 -8.74
CA ARG A 146 -2.56 32.54 -8.48
C ARG A 146 -1.92 33.06 -7.18
N HIS A 147 -1.94 32.28 -6.11
CA HIS A 147 -1.27 32.65 -4.85
C HIS A 147 0.24 32.83 -5.06
N ILE A 148 0.89 31.85 -5.70
CA ILE A 148 2.32 31.90 -6.05
C ILE A 148 2.66 33.16 -6.83
N LEU A 149 1.95 33.41 -7.93
CA LEU A 149 2.23 34.53 -8.83
C LEU A 149 1.90 35.90 -8.20
N SER A 150 0.88 35.96 -7.32
CA SER A 150 0.53 37.19 -6.60
C SER A 150 1.62 37.70 -5.65
N SER A 151 2.48 36.79 -5.17
CA SER A 151 3.63 37.09 -4.31
C SER A 151 4.91 37.31 -5.13
N LEU A 152 5.15 36.46 -6.13
CA LEU A 152 6.35 36.51 -6.97
C LEU A 152 6.44 37.79 -7.83
N SER A 153 5.39 38.07 -8.61
CA SER A 153 5.47 39.06 -9.68
C SER A 153 5.71 40.49 -9.19
N PRO A 154 5.06 40.99 -8.11
CA PRO A 154 5.37 42.31 -7.58
C PRO A 154 6.85 42.49 -7.19
N ALA A 155 7.46 41.47 -6.59
CA ALA A 155 8.87 41.47 -6.21
C ALA A 155 9.80 41.32 -7.42
N TYR A 156 9.39 40.58 -8.45
CA TYR A 156 10.15 40.44 -9.69
C TYR A 156 10.39 41.80 -10.37
N PHE A 157 9.40 42.69 -10.41
CA PHE A 157 9.58 44.00 -11.04
C PHE A 157 10.62 44.91 -10.37
N SER A 158 11.00 44.63 -9.11
CA SER A 158 12.10 45.31 -8.43
C SER A 158 13.42 44.54 -8.47
N THR A 159 13.38 43.21 -8.49
CA THR A 159 14.58 42.36 -8.31
C THR A 159 15.07 41.73 -9.61
N GLY A 160 14.20 41.51 -10.59
CA GLY A 160 14.53 40.92 -11.89
C GLY A 160 14.72 39.39 -11.85
N LEU A 161 15.45 38.89 -12.85
CA LEU A 161 15.68 37.45 -13.08
C LEU A 161 16.23 36.68 -11.86
N PRO A 162 17.16 37.21 -11.05
CA PRO A 162 17.68 36.49 -9.88
C PRO A 162 16.59 36.00 -8.91
N LEU A 163 15.45 36.70 -8.84
CA LEU A 163 14.32 36.25 -8.03
C LEU A 163 13.66 34.98 -8.59
N ILE A 164 13.45 34.91 -9.90
CA ILE A 164 12.86 33.73 -10.54
C ILE A 164 13.81 32.53 -10.38
N GLU A 165 15.11 32.74 -10.53
CA GLU A 165 16.12 31.71 -10.31
C GLU A 165 16.08 31.18 -8.88
N ALA A 166 16.07 32.07 -7.88
CA ALA A 166 15.96 31.69 -6.47
C ALA A 166 14.67 30.91 -6.18
N VAL A 167 13.54 31.36 -6.71
CA VAL A 167 12.25 30.67 -6.52
C VAL A 167 12.22 29.31 -7.19
N CYS A 168 12.79 29.16 -8.39
CA CYS A 168 12.90 27.85 -9.02
C CYS A 168 13.78 26.88 -8.22
N GLN A 169 14.84 27.38 -7.57
CA GLN A 169 15.65 26.58 -6.66
C GLN A 169 14.86 26.16 -5.40
N GLU A 170 14.00 27.04 -4.86
CA GLU A 170 13.09 26.66 -3.75
C GLU A 170 12.10 25.57 -4.19
N VAL A 171 11.48 25.72 -5.37
CA VAL A 171 10.49 24.77 -5.91
C VAL A 171 11.11 23.40 -6.22
N GLU A 172 12.38 23.34 -6.62
CA GLU A 172 13.08 22.06 -6.83
C GLU A 172 13.12 21.19 -5.57
N HIS A 173 13.07 21.81 -4.39
CA HIS A 173 13.07 21.11 -3.11
C HIS A 173 11.66 20.77 -2.59
N TRP A 174 10.61 21.08 -3.35
CA TRP A 174 9.25 20.70 -2.99
C TRP A 174 9.03 19.19 -3.17
N GLU A 175 8.17 18.64 -2.33
CA GLU A 175 7.65 17.28 -2.54
C GLU A 175 6.85 17.20 -3.84
N ASP A 176 6.75 16.01 -4.42
CA ASP A 176 5.95 15.79 -5.63
C ASP A 176 4.47 16.16 -5.40
N PRO A 177 3.77 16.73 -6.41
CA PRO A 177 2.38 17.16 -6.30
C PRO A 177 1.39 15.98 -6.33
N LEU A 178 1.54 15.02 -5.41
CA LEU A 178 0.71 13.82 -5.34
C LEU A 178 -0.55 14.05 -4.48
N PRO A 179 -1.73 13.54 -4.91
CA PRO A 179 -2.97 13.63 -4.13
C PRO A 179 -2.91 12.97 -2.75
N GLY A 180 -3.63 13.56 -1.78
CA GLY A 180 -3.95 12.95 -0.48
C GLY A 180 -3.12 13.46 0.70
N ALA A 181 -1.81 13.65 0.52
CA ALA A 181 -0.93 14.17 1.55
C ALA A 181 -1.10 15.68 1.75
N MET A 182 -0.82 16.13 2.98
CA MET A 182 -0.75 17.56 3.33
C MET A 182 0.66 18.05 3.00
N LEU A 183 0.79 18.94 2.02
CA LEU A 183 2.07 19.49 1.59
C LEU A 183 2.35 20.81 2.32
N SER A 184 3.59 20.99 2.76
CA SER A 184 4.08 22.24 3.37
C SER A 184 5.22 22.78 2.51
N LEU A 185 4.92 23.74 1.65
CA LEU A 185 5.81 24.22 0.59
C LEU A 185 6.46 25.54 0.99
N PRO A 186 7.78 25.60 1.22
CA PRO A 186 8.50 26.86 1.44
C PRO A 186 8.42 27.74 0.18
N PHE A 187 8.08 29.01 0.36
CA PHE A 187 7.97 29.95 -0.76
C PHE A 187 8.24 31.39 -0.31
N MET A 188 9.34 31.98 -0.80
CA MET A 188 9.72 33.38 -0.58
C MET A 188 9.69 33.79 0.91
N GLY A 189 10.27 32.95 1.79
CA GLY A 189 10.32 33.20 3.24
C GLY A 189 9.03 32.90 4.02
N SER A 190 8.00 32.40 3.35
CA SER A 190 6.76 31.91 3.95
C SER A 190 6.57 30.41 3.69
N VAL A 191 5.56 29.80 4.31
CA VAL A 191 5.19 28.40 4.06
C VAL A 191 3.75 28.32 3.59
N VAL A 192 3.53 27.73 2.42
CA VAL A 192 2.22 27.46 1.84
C VAL A 192 1.82 26.02 2.15
N LYS A 193 0.80 25.86 3.00
CA LYS A 193 0.21 24.56 3.33
C LYS A 193 -1.00 24.28 2.45
N LEU A 194 -0.99 23.17 1.72
CA LEU A 194 -2.07 22.79 0.81
C LEU A 194 -2.25 21.28 0.73
N ARG A 195 -3.48 20.84 0.45
CA ARG A 195 -3.80 19.42 0.21
C ARG A 195 -4.39 19.28 -1.18
N ILE A 196 -3.86 18.34 -1.95
CA ILE A 196 -4.40 17.97 -3.26
C ILE A 196 -5.48 16.89 -3.03
N PRO A 197 -6.73 17.08 -3.49
CA PRO A 197 -7.79 16.10 -3.30
C PRO A 197 -7.51 14.76 -3.99
N THR A 198 -7.95 13.64 -3.40
CA THR A 198 -7.90 12.30 -4.02
C THR A 198 -9.23 11.92 -4.64
N ARG A 199 -9.21 10.91 -5.52
CA ARG A 199 -10.42 10.34 -6.13
C ARG A 199 -11.42 9.78 -5.11
N THR A 200 -10.94 9.33 -3.97
CA THR A 200 -11.75 8.68 -2.90
C THR A 200 -12.14 9.63 -1.78
N ASP A 201 -11.80 10.93 -1.87
CA ASP A 201 -12.15 11.89 -0.83
C ASP A 201 -13.67 11.99 -0.65
N SER A 202 -14.14 11.63 0.54
CA SER A 202 -15.51 11.88 0.97
C SER A 202 -15.68 13.34 1.39
N SER A 203 -16.91 13.86 1.38
CA SER A 203 -17.24 15.27 1.67
C SER A 203 -16.67 15.85 2.98
N GLY A 204 -16.18 15.00 3.91
CA GLY A 204 -15.53 15.38 5.17
C GLY A 204 -14.02 15.62 5.13
N ALA A 205 -13.29 15.24 4.06
CA ALA A 205 -11.81 15.36 4.03
C ALA A 205 -11.28 16.80 4.23
N LYS A 206 -12.11 17.83 3.97
CA LYS A 206 -11.80 19.24 4.24
C LYS A 206 -11.72 19.58 5.74
N GLU A 207 -12.28 18.76 6.64
CA GLU A 207 -12.21 18.98 8.09
C GLU A 207 -10.78 18.88 8.63
N ALA A 208 -9.93 18.07 7.98
CA ALA A 208 -8.51 17.99 8.31
C ALA A 208 -7.75 19.32 8.06
N LEU A 209 -8.20 20.15 7.13
CA LEU A 209 -7.64 21.49 6.87
C LEU A 209 -8.10 22.52 7.92
N LEU A 210 -9.33 22.42 8.43
CA LEU A 210 -9.89 23.37 9.40
C LEU A 210 -9.13 23.36 10.73
N GLY A 211 -8.57 22.21 11.12
CA GLY A 211 -7.75 22.08 12.33
C GLY A 211 -6.41 22.83 12.28
N LEU A 212 -5.99 23.34 11.11
CA LEU A 212 -4.66 23.92 10.89
C LEU A 212 -4.66 25.46 10.77
N HIS A 213 -5.78 26.14 11.02
CA HIS A 213 -5.84 27.62 10.99
C HIS A 213 -4.96 28.31 12.07
N THR A 214 -4.25 27.55 12.90
CA THR A 214 -3.20 28.03 13.82
C THR A 214 -1.83 27.99 13.15
N GLY A 215 -1.59 28.85 12.16
CA GLY A 215 -0.26 29.10 11.59
C GLY A 215 0.30 30.42 12.10
N GLY A 216 1.62 30.52 12.32
CA GLY A 216 2.28 31.79 12.60
C GLY A 216 2.17 32.79 11.42
N GLU A 217 2.59 34.04 11.61
CA GLU A 217 2.40 35.14 10.63
C GLU A 217 2.91 34.83 9.20
N ASN A 218 3.85 33.89 9.05
CA ASN A 218 4.44 33.49 7.77
C ASN A 218 3.93 32.14 7.22
N CYS A 219 2.78 31.64 7.68
CA CYS A 219 2.18 30.39 7.20
C CYS A 219 0.81 30.62 6.57
N PHE A 220 0.68 30.27 5.29
CA PHE A 220 -0.56 30.39 4.51
C PHE A 220 -1.19 29.03 4.31
N VAL A 221 -2.44 28.85 4.71
CA VAL A 221 -3.21 27.62 4.46
C VAL A 221 -4.14 27.85 3.27
N LEU A 222 -3.91 27.13 2.18
CA LEU A 222 -4.77 27.15 0.99
C LEU A 222 -5.94 26.16 1.18
N PRO A 223 -7.19 26.64 1.26
CA PRO A 223 -8.36 25.77 1.48
C PRO A 223 -8.69 24.89 0.26
N SER A 224 -8.23 25.28 -0.93
CA SER A 224 -8.33 24.51 -2.16
C SER A 224 -7.26 24.95 -3.16
N VAL A 225 -6.74 23.99 -3.92
CA VAL A 225 -5.75 24.21 -4.98
C VAL A 225 -6.38 24.65 -6.30
N HIS A 226 -7.60 24.21 -6.62
CA HIS A 226 -8.22 24.36 -7.95
C HIS A 226 -9.41 25.33 -7.95
N GLU A 227 -10.03 25.59 -6.80
CA GLU A 227 -11.29 26.35 -6.74
C GLU A 227 -11.04 27.87 -6.62
N PRO A 228 -11.42 28.71 -7.61
CA PRO A 228 -11.36 30.17 -7.48
C PRO A 228 -12.44 30.69 -6.53
N GLU A 229 -12.23 31.84 -5.87
CA GLU A 229 -13.30 32.48 -5.08
C GLU A 229 -14.53 32.76 -5.96
N LEU A 230 -15.66 32.14 -5.62
CA LEU A 230 -16.88 32.17 -6.44
C LEU A 230 -17.75 33.38 -6.12
N PHE A 231 -17.75 33.81 -4.85
CA PHE A 231 -18.68 34.80 -4.35
C PHE A 231 -18.22 36.24 -4.62
N GLU A 232 -17.01 36.56 -4.20
CA GLU A 232 -16.40 37.88 -4.32
C GLU A 232 -14.97 37.69 -4.78
N TYR A 233 -14.60 38.30 -5.91
CA TYR A 233 -13.22 38.32 -6.36
C TYR A 233 -12.63 39.66 -5.95
N VAL A 234 -11.74 39.60 -4.96
CA VAL A 234 -10.96 40.73 -4.51
C VAL A 234 -9.53 40.49 -4.98
N PRO A 235 -9.03 41.18 -6.02
CA PRO A 235 -7.61 41.12 -6.32
C PRO A 235 -6.84 41.65 -5.10
N ARG A 236 -6.14 40.77 -4.37
CA ARG A 236 -5.39 41.12 -3.14
C ARG A 236 -4.14 41.98 -3.40
N ILE A 237 -3.87 42.36 -4.64
CA ILE A 237 -2.68 43.10 -5.03
C ILE A 237 -2.95 44.61 -4.89
N ALA A 238 -3.15 45.08 -3.66
CA ALA A 238 -2.87 46.46 -3.25
C ALA A 238 -3.24 46.65 -1.76
N LYS A 239 -2.23 46.71 -0.89
CA LYS A 239 -2.33 47.50 0.36
C LYS A 239 -2.44 49.00 0.08
N VAL A 240 -2.34 49.44 -1.18
CA VAL A 240 -2.57 50.83 -1.60
C VAL A 240 -4.08 51.06 -1.76
N ARG A 241 -4.69 51.62 -0.72
CA ARG A 241 -6.13 51.89 -0.52
C ARG A 241 -6.86 52.74 -1.59
N LEU A 242 -6.31 53.00 -2.78
CA LEU A 242 -6.88 54.06 -3.64
C LEU A 242 -7.93 53.61 -4.66
N PHE A 243 -7.96 52.37 -5.15
CA PHE A 243 -9.05 51.92 -6.04
C PHE A 243 -9.33 50.41 -5.92
N ASN A 244 -10.00 49.97 -4.84
CA ASN A 244 -10.52 48.61 -4.73
C ASN A 244 -11.67 48.40 -5.74
N PHE A 245 -11.35 48.00 -6.96
CA PHE A 245 -12.34 47.49 -7.90
C PHE A 245 -12.82 46.10 -7.43
N GLN A 246 -13.82 46.10 -6.55
CA GLN A 246 -14.49 44.87 -6.08
C GLN A 246 -15.37 44.32 -7.21
N PHE A 247 -15.01 43.15 -7.77
CA PHE A 247 -15.86 42.45 -8.73
C PHE A 247 -16.40 41.16 -8.12
N SER A 248 -17.72 41.07 -7.99
CA SER A 248 -18.37 39.88 -7.48
C SER A 248 -18.65 38.89 -8.61
N CYS A 249 -17.78 37.88 -8.80
CA CYS A 249 -17.83 36.94 -9.94
C CYS A 249 -19.24 36.44 -10.23
N LEU A 250 -19.84 35.74 -9.26
CA LEU A 250 -21.17 35.13 -9.41
C LEU A 250 -22.27 35.82 -8.60
N SER A 251 -21.94 36.73 -7.66
CA SER A 251 -22.97 37.34 -6.79
C SER A 251 -24.05 38.09 -7.57
N SER A 252 -23.68 38.74 -8.68
CA SER A 252 -24.61 39.43 -9.57
C SER A 252 -25.51 38.49 -10.38
N TYR A 253 -25.15 37.21 -10.44
CA TYR A 253 -25.77 36.19 -11.28
C TYR A 253 -26.31 35.01 -10.49
N LEU A 254 -26.40 35.10 -9.16
CA LEU A 254 -26.98 34.05 -8.30
C LEU A 254 -28.35 33.55 -8.79
N PRO A 255 -29.28 34.41 -9.29
CA PRO A 255 -30.56 33.94 -9.83
C PRO A 255 -30.46 33.08 -11.10
N HIS A 256 -29.28 33.02 -11.72
CA HIS A 256 -28.99 32.30 -12.96
C HIS A 256 -28.12 31.05 -12.75
N LEU A 257 -27.58 30.80 -11.55
CA LEU A 257 -26.60 29.72 -11.35
C LEU A 257 -27.13 28.32 -11.67
N HIS A 258 -28.41 28.04 -11.41
CA HIS A 258 -28.99 26.72 -11.76
C HIS A 258 -29.08 26.53 -13.28
N LEU A 259 -29.44 27.60 -13.99
CA LEU A 259 -29.46 27.59 -15.46
C LEU A 259 -28.02 27.45 -15.99
N LEU A 260 -27.06 28.19 -15.43
CA LEU A 260 -25.65 28.09 -15.84
C LEU A 260 -25.07 26.69 -15.56
N TRP A 261 -25.39 26.09 -14.41
CA TRP A 261 -25.03 24.70 -14.12
C TRP A 261 -25.59 23.74 -15.17
N GLU A 262 -26.85 23.89 -15.55
CA GLU A 262 -27.50 23.06 -16.56
C GLU A 262 -26.83 23.22 -17.94
N LEU A 263 -26.55 24.45 -18.35
CA LEU A 263 -25.84 24.73 -19.61
C LEU A 263 -24.43 24.11 -19.62
N VAL A 264 -23.68 24.22 -18.52
CA VAL A 264 -22.34 23.62 -18.40
C VAL A 264 -22.42 22.09 -18.39
N LEU A 265 -23.40 21.52 -17.68
CA LEU A 265 -23.64 20.08 -17.64
C LEU A 265 -23.90 19.50 -19.03
N LEU A 266 -24.68 20.22 -19.84
CA LEU A 266 -25.02 19.84 -21.21
C LEU A 266 -23.94 20.21 -22.24
N GLY A 267 -22.87 20.89 -21.81
CA GLY A 267 -21.81 21.33 -22.71
C GLY A 267 -22.28 22.40 -23.71
N GLU A 268 -23.31 23.17 -23.37
CA GLU A 268 -23.77 24.26 -24.21
C GLU A 268 -22.70 25.36 -24.32
N PRO A 269 -22.51 25.98 -25.49
CA PRO A 269 -21.48 26.99 -25.67
C PRO A 269 -21.86 28.32 -24.99
N ILE A 270 -20.94 28.91 -24.22
CA ILE A 270 -21.18 30.11 -23.41
C ILE A 270 -20.06 31.14 -23.64
N VAL A 271 -20.41 32.39 -23.90
CA VAL A 271 -19.42 33.49 -23.93
C VAL A 271 -19.61 34.41 -22.74
N VAL A 272 -18.55 34.61 -21.97
CA VAL A 272 -18.45 35.55 -20.86
C VAL A 272 -17.74 36.80 -21.35
N MET A 273 -18.46 37.93 -21.39
CA MET A 273 -17.93 39.22 -21.83
C MET A 273 -17.79 40.16 -20.65
N GLY A 274 -16.58 40.62 -20.36
CA GLY A 274 -16.31 41.50 -19.22
C GLY A 274 -15.30 42.60 -19.49
N PRO A 275 -15.11 43.54 -18.56
CA PRO A 275 -14.16 44.63 -18.75
C PRO A 275 -12.70 44.20 -18.60
N PHE A 276 -12.42 43.19 -17.77
CA PHE A 276 -11.07 42.81 -17.35
C PHE A 276 -10.82 41.30 -17.46
N PRO A 277 -9.59 40.88 -17.84
CA PRO A 277 -9.24 39.48 -18.10
C PRO A 277 -9.31 38.61 -16.84
N ASP A 278 -8.97 39.17 -15.67
CA ASP A 278 -9.01 38.49 -14.38
C ASP A 278 -10.42 38.13 -13.93
N VAL A 279 -11.38 39.01 -14.21
CA VAL A 279 -12.80 38.76 -13.93
C VAL A 279 -13.36 37.69 -14.87
N VAL A 280 -13.10 37.80 -16.18
CA VAL A 280 -13.64 36.81 -17.14
C VAL A 280 -13.01 35.44 -16.95
N SER A 281 -11.70 35.36 -16.69
CA SER A 281 -11.02 34.08 -16.47
C SER A 281 -11.49 33.40 -15.19
N ALA A 282 -11.71 34.17 -14.11
CA ALA A 282 -12.28 33.66 -12.88
C ALA A 282 -13.71 33.13 -13.07
N ILE A 283 -14.55 33.82 -13.85
CA ILE A 283 -15.94 33.40 -14.09
C ILE A 283 -16.00 32.16 -14.99
N VAL A 284 -15.21 32.10 -16.06
CA VAL A 284 -15.15 30.89 -16.90
C VAL A 284 -14.70 29.69 -16.07
N GLN A 285 -13.66 29.85 -15.24
CA GLN A 285 -13.23 28.78 -14.35
C GLN A 285 -14.31 28.39 -13.33
N ALA A 286 -15.03 29.38 -12.80
CA ALA A 286 -16.14 29.14 -11.89
C ALA A 286 -17.26 28.36 -12.56
N LEU A 287 -17.59 28.65 -13.82
CA LEU A 287 -18.58 27.91 -14.61
C LEU A 287 -18.17 26.46 -14.82
N VAL A 288 -16.93 26.21 -15.27
CA VAL A 288 -16.39 24.86 -15.42
C VAL A 288 -16.48 24.06 -14.11
N ASN A 289 -16.19 24.71 -12.98
CA ASN A 289 -16.25 24.09 -11.66
C ASN A 289 -17.68 23.93 -11.10
N LEU A 290 -18.73 24.47 -11.73
CA LEU A 290 -20.12 24.33 -11.24
C LEU A 290 -20.57 22.87 -11.22
N ILE A 291 -20.08 22.05 -12.16
CA ILE A 291 -20.46 20.64 -12.27
C ILE A 291 -19.51 19.71 -11.49
N TRP A 292 -18.70 20.24 -10.56
CA TRP A 292 -17.84 19.40 -9.72
C TRP A 292 -18.67 18.35 -8.95
N PRO A 293 -18.26 17.06 -8.85
CA PRO A 293 -16.96 16.49 -9.24
C PRO A 293 -16.87 15.97 -10.69
N LEU A 294 -17.89 16.19 -11.53
CA LEU A 294 -17.88 15.79 -12.93
C LEU A 294 -16.82 16.58 -13.70
N ARG A 295 -16.03 15.89 -14.53
CA ARG A 295 -15.08 16.54 -15.44
C ARG A 295 -15.86 17.25 -16.55
N TYR A 296 -15.52 18.51 -16.81
CA TYR A 296 -15.96 19.18 -18.03
C TYR A 296 -15.10 18.69 -19.20
N CYS A 297 -15.73 18.05 -20.18
CA CYS A 297 -15.07 17.36 -21.30
C CYS A 297 -15.10 18.15 -22.61
N TYR A 298 -15.56 19.40 -22.55
CA TYR A 298 -15.60 20.34 -23.66
C TYR A 298 -14.52 21.40 -23.50
N ASP A 299 -14.23 22.17 -24.56
CA ASP A 299 -13.21 23.21 -24.51
C ASP A 299 -13.71 24.40 -23.66
N PHE A 300 -12.79 25.06 -22.98
CA PHE A 300 -13.01 26.34 -22.33
C PHE A 300 -11.76 27.21 -22.45
N ARG A 301 -11.94 28.51 -22.73
CA ARG A 301 -10.87 29.49 -22.78
C ARG A 301 -11.13 30.53 -21.70
N PRO A 302 -10.49 30.43 -20.52
CA PRO A 302 -10.70 31.39 -19.44
C PRO A 302 -10.47 32.84 -19.89
N TYR A 303 -9.47 33.03 -20.75
CA TYR A 303 -9.27 34.27 -21.47
C TYR A 303 -8.92 33.98 -22.93
N PHE A 304 -9.53 34.75 -23.84
CA PHE A 304 -9.47 34.56 -25.28
C PHE A 304 -9.46 35.93 -25.99
N THR A 305 -8.54 36.08 -26.94
CA THR A 305 -8.36 37.30 -27.74
C THR A 305 -8.48 37.00 -29.22
N VAL A 306 -8.57 38.05 -30.04
CA VAL A 306 -8.67 37.91 -31.51
C VAL A 306 -7.39 37.37 -32.16
N GLN A 307 -6.28 37.36 -31.43
CA GLN A 307 -4.97 36.93 -31.91
C GLN A 307 -4.72 35.43 -31.66
N ASP A 308 -5.62 34.76 -30.95
CA ASP A 308 -5.55 33.31 -30.76
C ASP A 308 -5.72 32.60 -32.11
N ASN A 309 -4.90 31.58 -32.37
CA ASN A 309 -4.93 30.83 -33.63
C ASN A 309 -6.30 30.17 -33.90
N ASP A 310 -7.04 29.85 -32.83
CA ASP A 310 -8.34 29.21 -32.91
C ASP A 310 -9.48 30.24 -33.10
N PHE A 311 -9.18 31.54 -33.20
CA PHE A 311 -10.17 32.60 -33.42
C PHE A 311 -11.04 32.35 -34.66
N LYS A 312 -10.41 31.89 -35.75
CA LYS A 312 -11.12 31.58 -36.99
C LYS A 312 -12.12 30.45 -36.81
N GLU A 313 -11.81 29.46 -35.97
CA GLU A 313 -12.68 28.32 -35.70
C GLU A 313 -13.97 28.77 -34.98
N PHE A 314 -13.85 29.67 -34.00
CA PHE A 314 -14.99 30.08 -33.18
C PHE A 314 -15.89 31.16 -33.79
N VAL A 315 -15.41 31.94 -34.78
CA VAL A 315 -16.14 33.09 -35.33
C VAL A 315 -16.83 32.79 -36.69
N LEU A 316 -16.60 31.63 -37.30
CA LEU A 316 -17.14 31.31 -38.62
C LEU A 316 -18.69 31.39 -38.67
N PRO A 317 -19.27 32.18 -39.62
CA PRO A 317 -20.73 32.37 -39.74
C PRO A 317 -21.51 31.10 -40.13
N ASN A 318 -20.85 30.16 -40.81
CA ASN A 318 -21.51 29.06 -41.52
C ASN A 318 -21.77 27.87 -40.61
N GLY A 319 -22.69 27.98 -39.65
CA GLY A 319 -23.21 26.84 -38.87
C GLY A 319 -22.22 26.05 -38.01
N ALA A 320 -20.91 26.27 -38.17
CA ALA A 320 -19.83 25.62 -37.45
C ALA A 320 -19.63 26.22 -36.05
N ALA A 321 -20.08 27.44 -35.79
CA ALA A 321 -20.15 27.98 -34.43
C ALA A 321 -21.04 27.10 -33.50
N ALA A 322 -22.00 26.35 -34.06
CA ALA A 322 -22.77 25.34 -33.34
C ALA A 322 -22.03 24.00 -33.17
N ALA A 323 -20.93 23.76 -33.89
CA ALA A 323 -20.14 22.54 -33.79
C ALA A 323 -19.11 22.59 -32.64
N HIS A 324 -18.76 23.79 -32.15
CA HIS A 324 -17.76 23.94 -31.08
C HIS A 324 -18.43 24.33 -29.77
N ASN A 325 -18.79 23.31 -29.00
CA ASN A 325 -19.21 23.43 -27.61
C ASN A 325 -18.03 23.96 -26.76
N VAL A 326 -17.96 25.28 -26.58
CA VAL A 326 -16.86 25.97 -25.87
C VAL A 326 -17.37 27.07 -24.93
N ILE A 327 -16.70 27.22 -23.77
CA ILE A 327 -16.90 28.37 -22.86
C ILE A 327 -15.77 29.38 -23.05
N LEU A 328 -16.06 30.59 -23.54
CA LEU A 328 -15.06 31.62 -23.86
C LEU A 328 -15.16 32.82 -22.91
N GLY A 329 -14.03 33.29 -22.39
CA GLY A 329 -13.93 34.55 -21.64
C GLY A 329 -13.22 35.61 -22.49
N THR A 330 -13.83 36.77 -22.68
CA THR A 330 -13.24 37.83 -23.50
C THR A 330 -13.53 39.23 -22.99
N THR A 331 -12.60 40.15 -23.26
CA THR A 331 -12.69 41.56 -22.86
C THR A 331 -12.95 42.52 -24.00
N ASN A 332 -12.71 42.10 -25.24
CA ASN A 332 -12.77 42.99 -26.39
C ASN A 332 -14.24 43.12 -26.89
N PRO A 333 -14.80 44.35 -26.98
CA PRO A 333 -16.15 44.57 -27.50
C PRO A 333 -16.36 44.09 -28.93
N PHE A 334 -15.30 43.91 -29.72
CA PHE A 334 -15.37 43.34 -31.07
C PHE A 334 -16.10 42.00 -31.11
N PHE A 335 -15.95 41.17 -30.07
CA PHE A 335 -16.64 39.88 -29.95
C PHE A 335 -18.17 40.00 -29.88
N ILE A 336 -18.71 41.18 -29.57
CA ILE A 336 -20.16 41.40 -29.56
C ILE A 336 -20.75 41.21 -30.97
N LYS A 337 -20.05 41.69 -32.00
CA LYS A 337 -20.45 41.49 -33.39
C LYS A 337 -19.98 40.14 -33.92
N ALA A 338 -18.73 39.77 -33.62
CA ALA A 338 -18.16 38.51 -34.12
C ALA A 338 -18.94 37.27 -33.64
N LEU A 339 -19.53 37.34 -32.44
CA LEU A 339 -20.29 36.25 -31.81
C LEU A 339 -21.77 36.61 -31.66
N GLU A 340 -22.35 37.39 -32.59
CA GLU A 340 -23.74 37.84 -32.50
C GLU A 340 -24.77 36.68 -32.47
N ASN A 341 -24.42 35.55 -33.10
CA ASN A 341 -25.26 34.36 -33.19
C ASN A 341 -25.03 33.36 -32.05
N TRP A 342 -24.19 33.70 -31.05
CA TRP A 342 -23.86 32.80 -29.95
C TRP A 342 -25.09 32.54 -29.05
N PRO A 343 -25.39 31.28 -28.66
CA PRO A 343 -26.65 30.96 -28.01
C PRO A 343 -26.74 31.48 -26.58
N HIS A 344 -25.61 31.54 -25.86
CA HIS A 344 -25.56 31.97 -24.46
C HIS A 344 -24.46 32.99 -24.21
N VAL A 345 -24.85 34.20 -23.81
CA VAL A 345 -23.88 35.28 -23.50
C VAL A 345 -24.10 35.81 -22.11
N LEU A 346 -23.06 35.78 -21.29
CA LEU A 346 -23.01 36.35 -19.96
C LEU A 346 -22.22 37.67 -20.01
N ARG A 347 -22.93 38.80 -20.04
CA ARG A 347 -22.30 40.12 -20.08
C ARG A 347 -22.19 40.73 -18.69
N LEU A 348 -20.95 41.08 -18.33
CA LEU A 348 -20.56 41.67 -17.05
C LEU A 348 -20.67 43.20 -17.07
N PRO A 349 -20.95 43.83 -15.91
CA PRO A 349 -20.94 45.29 -15.82
C PRO A 349 -19.53 45.85 -15.98
N LYS A 350 -19.41 47.00 -16.70
CA LYS A 350 -18.15 47.76 -16.82
C LYS A 350 -17.74 48.42 -15.49
N ASP A 351 -18.72 48.90 -14.70
CA ASP A 351 -18.49 49.58 -13.40
C ASP A 351 -18.96 48.76 -12.19
N SER A 352 -18.08 48.59 -11.21
CA SER A 352 -18.35 47.93 -9.91
C SER A 352 -19.23 48.76 -8.96
N LYS A 353 -19.33 50.08 -9.14
CA LYS A 353 -20.07 51.00 -8.25
C LYS A 353 -21.57 50.68 -8.16
N LYS A 354 -22.16 49.99 -9.15
CA LYS A 354 -23.56 49.55 -9.10
C LYS A 354 -23.69 48.26 -8.27
N LYS A 355 -23.51 48.35 -6.94
CA LYS A 355 -23.66 47.26 -5.94
C LYS A 355 -25.06 46.63 -5.84
N THR A 356 -25.97 46.86 -6.77
CA THR A 356 -27.35 46.36 -6.65
C THR A 356 -27.42 44.91 -7.12
N PHE A 357 -27.19 43.98 -6.20
CA PHE A 357 -27.73 42.62 -6.30
C PHE A 357 -29.22 42.71 -6.68
N LYS A 358 -29.55 42.43 -7.95
CA LYS A 358 -30.95 42.38 -8.40
C LYS A 358 -31.46 40.96 -8.18
N ARG A 359 -32.09 40.74 -7.02
CA ARG A 359 -32.69 39.47 -6.61
C ARG A 359 -33.58 38.83 -7.69
N ASN A 360 -34.17 39.66 -8.57
CA ASN A 360 -35.09 39.26 -9.64
C ASN A 360 -34.55 39.50 -11.05
N SER A 361 -33.23 39.35 -11.31
CA SER A 361 -32.70 39.43 -12.67
C SER A 361 -33.36 38.34 -13.56
N LYS A 362 -34.01 38.78 -14.65
CA LYS A 362 -34.61 37.89 -15.65
C LYS A 362 -33.58 37.60 -16.75
N VAL A 363 -33.60 36.37 -17.25
CA VAL A 363 -32.81 35.98 -18.44
C VAL A 363 -33.35 36.75 -19.63
N ARG A 364 -32.45 37.37 -20.40
CA ARG A 364 -32.81 38.13 -21.60
C ARG A 364 -32.96 37.17 -22.78
N ARG A 365 -34.22 36.94 -23.20
CA ARG A 365 -34.53 36.01 -24.30
C ARG A 365 -34.40 36.61 -25.70
N ASN A 366 -34.43 37.94 -25.80
CA ASN A 366 -34.24 38.62 -27.07
C ASN A 366 -32.74 38.82 -27.34
N LEU A 367 -32.14 37.90 -28.11
CA LEU A 367 -30.72 37.93 -28.48
C LEU A 367 -30.34 39.14 -29.33
N ALA A 368 -31.27 39.76 -30.07
CA ALA A 368 -30.99 40.99 -30.82
C ALA A 368 -30.55 42.16 -29.90
N GLN A 369 -30.81 42.06 -28.59
CA GLN A 369 -30.33 43.01 -27.60
C GLN A 369 -28.82 42.86 -27.28
N MET A 370 -28.18 41.79 -27.73
CA MET A 370 -26.76 41.52 -27.48
C MET A 370 -25.85 42.54 -28.17
N THR A 371 -26.27 43.11 -29.30
CA THR A 371 -25.51 44.14 -30.03
C THR A 371 -25.38 45.46 -29.26
N ASN A 372 -26.23 45.69 -28.25
CA ASN A 372 -26.16 46.86 -27.40
C ASN A 372 -25.17 46.65 -26.24
N GLU A 373 -24.02 47.34 -26.29
CA GLU A 373 -22.94 47.23 -25.29
C GLU A 373 -23.39 47.51 -23.85
N GLU A 374 -24.38 48.38 -23.63
CA GLU A 374 -24.80 48.79 -22.29
C GLU A 374 -25.65 47.73 -21.58
N LYS A 375 -26.19 46.76 -22.32
CA LYS A 375 -27.08 45.75 -21.75
C LYS A 375 -26.31 44.63 -21.08
N ILE A 376 -26.30 44.63 -19.76
CA ILE A 376 -25.73 43.57 -18.91
C ILE A 376 -26.73 42.44 -18.61
N GLY A 377 -26.22 41.24 -18.28
CA GLY A 377 -27.02 40.09 -17.86
C GLY A 377 -26.70 38.80 -18.62
N LEU A 378 -27.49 37.76 -18.36
CA LEU A 378 -27.47 36.51 -19.12
C LEU A 378 -28.48 36.59 -20.28
N PHE A 379 -27.97 36.44 -21.50
CA PHE A 379 -28.74 36.35 -22.75
C PHE A 379 -28.82 34.90 -23.18
N SER A 380 -30.04 34.39 -23.32
CA SER A 380 -30.28 33.02 -23.78
C SER A 380 -31.75 32.83 -24.16
N LYS A 381 -31.99 32.12 -25.27
CA LYS A 381 -33.33 31.63 -25.66
C LYS A 381 -33.69 30.29 -24.98
N TYR A 382 -32.70 29.62 -24.39
CA TYR A 382 -32.84 28.32 -23.77
C TYR A 382 -33.83 28.36 -22.61
N LYS A 383 -34.70 27.36 -22.58
CA LYS A 383 -35.66 27.14 -21.49
C LYS A 383 -35.13 25.96 -20.69
N GLY A 384 -34.59 26.24 -19.51
CA GLY A 384 -34.05 25.19 -18.66
C GLY A 384 -35.10 24.17 -18.25
N PHE A 385 -34.66 22.91 -18.16
CA PHE A 385 -35.41 21.79 -17.61
C PHE A 385 -35.70 22.02 -16.12
N LEU A 386 -34.75 22.59 -15.39
CA LEU A 386 -34.87 22.83 -13.96
C LEU A 386 -35.35 24.26 -13.62
N ALA A 387 -36.17 24.35 -12.59
CA ALA A 387 -36.61 25.62 -12.02
C ALA A 387 -35.48 26.30 -11.22
N LYS A 388 -35.63 27.61 -11.01
CA LYS A 388 -34.66 28.38 -10.23
C LYS A 388 -34.68 27.96 -8.75
N GLY A 389 -33.52 27.65 -8.18
CA GLY A 389 -33.36 27.36 -6.76
C GLY A 389 -33.46 28.61 -5.88
N ASN A 390 -34.69 29.00 -5.53
CA ASN A 390 -34.97 30.18 -4.70
C ASN A 390 -34.39 30.08 -3.27
N SER A 391 -34.20 28.87 -2.75
CA SER A 391 -33.63 28.62 -1.41
C SER A 391 -32.18 29.09 -1.31
N LEU A 392 -31.33 28.71 -2.26
CA LEU A 392 -29.93 29.11 -2.33
C LEU A 392 -29.80 30.64 -2.46
N VAL A 393 -30.55 31.24 -3.39
CA VAL A 393 -30.52 32.70 -3.59
C VAL A 393 -30.96 33.44 -2.33
N LYS A 394 -31.99 32.96 -1.62
CA LYS A 394 -32.41 33.53 -0.33
C LYS A 394 -31.31 33.39 0.74
N ARG A 395 -30.64 32.23 0.82
CA ARG A 395 -29.57 31.96 1.79
C ARG A 395 -28.34 32.82 1.57
N LEU A 396 -27.93 33.02 0.31
CA LEU A 396 -26.80 33.87 -0.05
C LEU A 396 -27.12 35.35 0.15
N ALA A 397 -28.33 35.79 -0.22
CA ALA A 397 -28.79 37.15 0.02
C ALA A 397 -28.85 37.50 1.52
N LYS A 398 -29.30 36.57 2.38
CA LYS A 398 -29.18 36.73 3.84
C LYS A 398 -27.73 36.86 4.27
N GLY A 399 -26.82 36.07 3.69
CA GLY A 399 -25.39 36.18 3.97
C GLY A 399 -24.83 37.57 3.66
N VAL A 400 -25.23 38.19 2.55
CA VAL A 400 -24.86 39.58 2.22
C VAL A 400 -25.42 40.55 3.26
N GLN A 401 -26.69 40.39 3.62
CA GLN A 401 -27.35 41.25 4.62
C GLN A 401 -26.67 41.19 6.00
N TYR A 402 -26.16 40.02 6.39
CA TYR A 402 -25.49 39.78 7.67
C TYR A 402 -23.95 39.82 7.57
N ASN A 403 -23.38 40.42 6.51
CA ASN A 403 -21.93 40.55 6.31
C ASN A 403 -21.15 39.23 6.48
N ARG A 404 -21.70 38.11 6.01
CA ARG A 404 -21.00 36.82 5.98
C ARG A 404 -19.75 36.94 5.08
N PRO A 405 -18.57 36.47 5.53
CA PRO A 405 -17.34 36.48 4.72
C PRO A 405 -17.52 35.86 3.32
N SER A 406 -16.78 36.36 2.33
CA SER A 406 -16.86 35.92 0.93
C SER A 406 -16.47 34.44 0.79
N GLU A 407 -15.53 33.97 1.59
CA GLU A 407 -15.06 32.59 1.63
C GLU A 407 -16.18 31.66 2.09
N ALA A 408 -16.89 32.04 3.15
CA ALA A 408 -18.03 31.28 3.66
C ALA A 408 -19.20 31.25 2.66
N GLN A 409 -19.45 32.34 1.94
CA GLN A 409 -20.46 32.37 0.87
C GLN A 409 -20.06 31.49 -0.32
N THR A 410 -18.78 31.52 -0.70
CA THR A 410 -18.20 30.67 -1.74
C THR A 410 -18.37 29.20 -1.39
N LEU A 411 -18.08 28.80 -0.15
CA LEU A 411 -18.26 27.43 0.33
C LEU A 411 -19.72 26.97 0.26
N ILE A 412 -20.69 27.85 0.53
CA ILE A 412 -22.12 27.52 0.40
C ILE A 412 -22.50 27.26 -1.06
N ILE A 413 -22.02 28.06 -2.00
CA ILE A 413 -22.26 27.84 -3.43
C ILE A 413 -21.65 26.50 -3.86
N ARG A 414 -20.38 26.27 -3.51
CA ARG A 414 -19.66 25.03 -3.85
C ARG A 414 -20.40 23.80 -3.35
N ARG A 415 -20.69 23.75 -2.04
CA ARG A 415 -21.39 22.63 -1.43
C ARG A 415 -22.73 22.37 -2.11
N HIS A 416 -23.52 23.42 -2.37
CA HIS A 416 -24.81 23.27 -3.05
C HIS A 416 -24.68 22.61 -4.43
N PHE A 417 -23.73 23.05 -5.26
CA PHE A 417 -23.59 22.52 -6.62
C PHE A 417 -22.85 21.18 -6.68
N THR A 418 -21.96 20.89 -5.73
CA THR A 418 -21.39 19.56 -5.53
C THR A 418 -22.48 18.57 -5.14
N ASP A 419 -23.29 18.90 -4.13
CA ASP A 419 -24.41 18.05 -3.68
C ASP A 419 -25.42 17.86 -4.83
N LEU A 420 -25.73 18.91 -5.60
CA LEU A 420 -26.61 18.85 -6.77
C LEU A 420 -26.07 17.90 -7.84
N THR A 421 -24.79 18.02 -8.20
CA THR A 421 -24.16 17.19 -9.23
C THR A 421 -24.07 15.73 -8.79
N GLN A 422 -23.60 15.47 -7.56
CA GLN A 422 -23.54 14.10 -7.03
C GLN A 422 -24.92 13.45 -6.99
N SER A 423 -25.94 14.19 -6.55
CA SER A 423 -27.32 13.69 -6.51
C SER A 423 -27.87 13.40 -7.90
N PHE A 424 -27.50 14.21 -8.90
CA PHE A 424 -27.86 13.99 -10.30
C PHE A 424 -27.19 12.73 -10.85
N LEU A 425 -25.92 12.47 -10.51
CA LEU A 425 -25.18 11.31 -10.97
C LEU A 425 -25.58 10.00 -10.27
N LEU A 426 -26.04 10.06 -9.02
CA LEU A 426 -26.32 8.89 -8.18
C LEU A 426 -27.24 7.83 -8.86
N PRO A 427 -28.36 8.19 -9.52
CA PRO A 427 -29.17 7.18 -10.21
C PRO A 427 -28.44 6.50 -11.37
N LEU A 428 -27.51 7.21 -12.03
CA LEU A 428 -26.73 6.67 -13.15
C LEU A 428 -25.70 5.62 -12.71
N GLU A 429 -25.32 5.59 -11.43
CA GLU A 429 -24.37 4.61 -10.87
C GLU A 429 -25.00 3.22 -10.64
N SER A 430 -26.32 3.08 -10.82
CA SER A 430 -27.07 1.84 -10.54
C SER A 430 -27.16 0.78 -11.66
N PRO A 431 -26.63 0.89 -12.90
CA PRO A 431 -26.88 -0.11 -13.93
C PRO A 431 -26.15 -1.41 -13.61
N LYS A 432 -26.93 -2.44 -13.27
CA LYS A 432 -26.50 -3.85 -13.12
C LYS A 432 -26.18 -4.53 -14.47
N VAL A 433 -26.12 -3.77 -15.56
CA VAL A 433 -26.06 -4.26 -16.94
C VAL A 433 -24.73 -3.82 -17.56
N PRO A 434 -24.02 -4.69 -18.29
CA PRO A 434 -22.72 -4.36 -18.89
C PRO A 434 -22.80 -3.19 -19.90
N GLN A 435 -23.99 -2.95 -20.47
CA GLN A 435 -24.23 -1.87 -21.41
C GLN A 435 -25.31 -0.93 -20.87
N PHE A 436 -25.02 0.37 -20.85
CA PHE A 436 -25.97 1.39 -20.43
C PHE A 436 -27.08 1.55 -21.49
N GLU A 437 -28.33 1.28 -21.10
CA GLU A 437 -29.49 1.54 -21.94
C GLU A 437 -30.33 2.69 -21.38
N LEU A 438 -30.38 3.80 -22.13
CA LEU A 438 -31.08 5.02 -21.73
C LEU A 438 -32.56 4.77 -21.41
N ASN A 439 -33.28 4.01 -22.24
CA ASN A 439 -34.71 3.80 -22.05
C ASN A 439 -35.03 2.93 -20.82
N GLU A 440 -34.17 1.96 -20.50
CA GLU A 440 -34.31 1.14 -19.29
C GLU A 440 -33.98 1.94 -18.03
N PHE A 441 -32.91 2.75 -18.09
CA PHE A 441 -32.55 3.68 -17.03
C PHE A 441 -33.71 4.63 -16.70
N ILE A 442 -34.30 5.28 -17.71
CA ILE A 442 -35.39 6.23 -17.49
C ILE A 442 -36.61 5.55 -16.86
N LYS A 443 -37.01 4.37 -17.34
CA LYS A 443 -38.10 3.58 -16.71
C LYS A 443 -37.82 3.29 -15.24
N THR A 444 -36.57 2.97 -14.91
CA THR A 444 -36.14 2.68 -13.54
C THR A 444 -36.25 3.93 -12.65
N VAL A 445 -35.74 5.07 -13.12
CA VAL A 445 -35.82 6.35 -12.38
C VAL A 445 -37.26 6.81 -12.18
N GLU A 446 -38.12 6.66 -13.20
CA GLU A 446 -39.55 6.97 -13.10
C GLU A 446 -40.25 6.08 -12.07
N SER A 447 -39.84 4.81 -11.93
CA SER A 447 -40.43 3.86 -10.98
C SER A 447 -39.97 4.05 -9.52
N VAL A 448 -38.68 4.32 -9.31
CA VAL A 448 -38.08 4.49 -7.97
C VAL A 448 -38.37 5.89 -7.42
N GLY A 449 -38.68 6.84 -8.31
CA GLY A 449 -38.83 8.25 -7.99
C GLY A 449 -37.50 8.99 -8.17
N LEU A 450 -37.61 10.19 -8.72
CA LEU A 450 -36.48 11.09 -8.88
C LEU A 450 -35.90 11.47 -7.50
N PRO A 451 -34.58 11.62 -7.37
CA PRO A 451 -34.02 12.25 -6.19
C PRO A 451 -34.59 13.66 -6.11
N THR A 452 -35.53 13.93 -5.19
CA THR A 452 -36.01 15.30 -4.88
C THR A 452 -34.94 16.13 -4.14
N VAL A 453 -33.66 15.90 -4.48
CA VAL A 453 -32.50 16.34 -3.72
C VAL A 453 -32.12 17.76 -4.15
N ALA A 454 -31.76 18.59 -3.17
CA ALA A 454 -31.63 20.06 -3.22
C ALA A 454 -32.94 20.88 -3.37
N GLY A 455 -34.12 20.24 -3.44
CA GLY A 455 -35.41 20.94 -3.52
C GLY A 455 -35.62 21.73 -4.83
N VAL A 456 -34.91 21.35 -5.89
CA VAL A 456 -35.02 21.93 -7.22
C VAL A 456 -36.07 21.16 -8.01
N LYS A 457 -37.16 21.83 -8.38
CA LYS A 457 -38.25 21.26 -9.19
C LYS A 457 -37.93 21.41 -10.67
N GLY A 458 -38.42 20.52 -11.54
CA GLY A 458 -38.21 20.62 -12.98
C GLY A 458 -38.40 19.29 -13.70
N ASP A 459 -38.14 19.31 -15.00
CA ASP A 459 -38.15 18.13 -15.87
C ASP A 459 -36.78 17.43 -15.83
N TRP A 460 -36.54 16.69 -14.76
CA TRP A 460 -35.29 15.93 -14.60
C TRP A 460 -35.14 14.83 -15.66
N ILE A 461 -36.25 14.23 -16.13
CA ILE A 461 -36.22 13.18 -17.15
C ILE A 461 -35.74 13.74 -18.48
N GLY A 462 -36.24 14.90 -18.89
CA GLY A 462 -35.73 15.63 -20.05
C GLY A 462 -34.25 15.97 -19.92
N LEU A 463 -33.81 16.39 -18.72
CA LEU A 463 -32.40 16.68 -18.46
C LEU A 463 -31.50 15.45 -18.58
N TYR A 464 -31.92 14.29 -18.03
CA TYR A 464 -31.17 13.05 -18.17
C TYR A 464 -31.02 12.62 -19.63
N ARG A 465 -32.09 12.71 -20.43
CA ARG A 465 -32.03 12.39 -21.86
C ARG A 465 -31.03 13.27 -22.58
N ALA A 466 -31.09 14.59 -22.35
CA ALA A 466 -30.13 15.53 -22.94
C ALA A 466 -28.69 15.25 -22.46
N PHE A 467 -28.48 14.97 -21.17
CA PHE A 467 -27.15 14.70 -20.63
C PHE A 467 -26.51 13.46 -21.24
N CYS A 468 -27.27 12.38 -21.46
CA CYS A 468 -26.77 11.14 -22.03
C CYS A 468 -26.26 11.27 -23.48
N GLU A 469 -26.59 12.37 -24.17
CA GLU A 469 -26.08 12.67 -25.51
C GLU A 469 -24.76 13.47 -25.50
N THR A 470 -24.27 13.85 -24.32
CA THR A 470 -23.11 14.75 -24.17
C THR A 470 -21.77 14.02 -24.04
N LYS A 471 -20.68 14.72 -24.36
CA LYS A 471 -19.31 14.22 -24.10
C LYS A 471 -19.02 14.06 -22.60
N ASN A 472 -19.61 14.91 -21.77
CA ASN A 472 -19.49 14.81 -20.31
C ASN A 472 -20.00 13.45 -19.81
N PHE A 473 -21.16 13.00 -20.31
CA PHE A 473 -21.70 11.69 -19.98
C PHE A 473 -20.87 10.55 -20.57
N GLN A 474 -20.49 10.63 -21.85
CA GLN A 474 -19.70 9.58 -22.50
C GLN A 474 -18.39 9.31 -21.76
N PHE A 475 -17.67 10.37 -21.39
CA PHE A 475 -16.44 10.27 -20.61
C PHE A 475 -16.71 9.69 -19.22
N TRP A 476 -17.74 10.18 -18.52
CA TRP A 476 -18.12 9.66 -17.21
C TRP A 476 -18.46 8.17 -17.27
N LEU A 477 -19.26 7.73 -18.25
CA LEU A 477 -19.65 6.33 -18.42
C LEU A 477 -18.43 5.44 -18.71
N GLN A 478 -17.55 5.88 -19.61
CA GLN A 478 -16.32 5.15 -19.93
C GLN A 478 -15.44 4.97 -18.69
N ARG A 479 -15.33 6.00 -17.84
CA ARG A 479 -14.57 5.92 -16.58
C ARG A 479 -15.22 4.95 -15.60
N GLN A 480 -16.55 4.97 -15.45
CA GLN A 480 -17.27 4.03 -14.59
C GLN A 480 -17.08 2.57 -15.05
N GLN A 481 -17.15 2.33 -16.37
CA GLN A 481 -16.89 1.00 -16.93
C GLN A 481 -15.46 0.53 -16.67
N LEU A 482 -14.47 1.41 -16.86
CA LEU A 482 -13.08 1.09 -16.58
C LEU A 482 -12.85 0.77 -15.10
N GLU A 483 -13.43 1.54 -14.18
CA GLU A 483 -13.33 1.28 -12.74
C GLU A 483 -14.01 -0.04 -12.35
N ALA A 484 -15.17 -0.33 -12.94
CA ALA A 484 -15.86 -1.61 -12.73
C ALA A 484 -15.03 -2.80 -13.25
N ASP A 485 -14.45 -2.69 -14.45
CA ASP A 485 -13.58 -3.71 -15.05
C ASP A 485 -12.33 -3.96 -14.20
N ILE A 486 -11.68 -2.90 -13.72
CA ILE A 486 -10.53 -3.00 -12.81
C ILE A 486 -10.95 -3.73 -11.53
N LYS A 487 -12.08 -3.35 -10.93
CA LYS A 487 -12.58 -3.97 -9.70
C LYS A 487 -12.96 -5.44 -9.89
N LEU A 488 -13.58 -5.79 -11.03
CA LEU A 488 -13.87 -7.18 -11.39
C LEU A 488 -12.61 -8.00 -11.57
N ARG A 489 -11.57 -7.43 -12.23
CA ARG A 489 -10.27 -8.10 -12.36
C ARG A 489 -9.60 -8.32 -11.01
N LEU A 490 -9.68 -7.35 -10.10
CA LEU A 490 -9.18 -7.52 -8.73
C LEU A 490 -9.91 -8.64 -7.98
N LEU A 491 -11.25 -8.66 -8.02
CA LEU A 491 -12.04 -9.73 -7.40
C LEU A 491 -11.72 -11.11 -8.01
N HIS A 492 -11.47 -11.17 -9.32
CA HIS A 492 -11.06 -12.41 -9.97
C HIS A 492 -9.66 -12.87 -9.51
N LEU A 493 -8.71 -11.94 -9.37
CA LEU A 493 -7.37 -12.25 -8.82
C LEU A 493 -7.45 -12.74 -7.37
N GLU A 494 -8.30 -12.12 -6.54
CA GLU A 494 -8.58 -12.56 -5.17
C GLU A 494 -9.14 -13.98 -5.15
N ALA A 495 -10.13 -14.27 -5.98
CA ALA A 495 -10.70 -15.61 -6.09
C ALA A 495 -9.67 -16.67 -6.53
N ILE A 496 -8.78 -16.33 -7.47
CA ILE A 496 -7.68 -17.23 -7.89
C ILE A 496 -6.70 -17.46 -6.74
N ALA A 497 -6.29 -16.39 -6.05
CA ALA A 497 -5.33 -16.47 -4.96
C ALA A 497 -5.85 -17.29 -3.76
N GLU A 498 -7.17 -17.32 -3.54
CA GLU A 498 -7.82 -18.09 -2.48
C GLU A 498 -8.15 -19.54 -2.86
N ALA A 499 -8.09 -19.90 -4.15
CA ALA A 499 -8.50 -21.23 -4.61
C ALA A 499 -7.50 -22.33 -4.18
N PRO A 500 -7.97 -23.52 -3.74
CA PRO A 500 -7.12 -24.67 -3.45
C PRO A 500 -6.77 -25.42 -4.74
N LEU A 501 -5.79 -24.92 -5.50
CA LEU A 501 -5.51 -25.44 -6.85
C LEU A 501 -5.16 -26.91 -6.88
N THR A 502 -4.37 -27.40 -5.92
CA THR A 502 -3.87 -28.78 -5.96
C THR A 502 -5.02 -29.78 -5.95
N ASP A 503 -5.99 -29.55 -5.06
CA ASP A 503 -7.20 -30.37 -4.98
C ASP A 503 -8.08 -30.20 -6.22
N THR A 504 -8.25 -28.96 -6.68
CA THR A 504 -9.14 -28.63 -7.80
C THR A 504 -8.61 -29.20 -9.14
N LEU A 505 -7.31 -29.10 -9.38
CA LEU A 505 -6.66 -29.55 -10.62
C LEU A 505 -6.48 -31.07 -10.67
N SER A 506 -6.45 -31.76 -9.51
CA SER A 506 -6.25 -33.22 -9.46
C SER A 506 -7.34 -34.04 -10.19
N THR A 507 -8.53 -33.46 -10.37
CA THR A 507 -9.68 -34.10 -11.04
C THR A 507 -9.82 -33.68 -12.51
N LYS A 508 -8.96 -32.79 -12.99
CA LYS A 508 -9.05 -32.17 -14.30
C LYS A 508 -8.18 -32.88 -15.32
N VAL A 509 -8.60 -32.81 -16.58
CA VAL A 509 -7.85 -33.41 -17.69
C VAL A 509 -6.63 -32.54 -17.98
N GLU A 510 -5.53 -33.13 -18.46
CA GLU A 510 -4.24 -32.44 -18.64
C GLU A 510 -4.35 -31.11 -19.44
N VAL A 511 -5.17 -31.10 -20.49
CA VAL A 511 -5.42 -29.90 -21.31
C VAL A 511 -6.04 -28.75 -20.50
N GLU A 512 -6.98 -29.06 -19.61
CA GLU A 512 -7.61 -28.06 -18.72
C GLU A 512 -6.61 -27.51 -17.70
N VAL A 513 -5.72 -28.36 -17.20
CA VAL A 513 -4.64 -27.95 -16.28
C VAL A 513 -3.69 -26.97 -16.97
N VAL A 514 -3.31 -27.25 -18.21
CA VAL A 514 -2.44 -26.35 -19.01
C VAL A 514 -3.12 -25.02 -19.29
N ASP A 515 -4.39 -25.03 -19.73
CA ASP A 515 -5.16 -23.79 -19.97
C ASP A 515 -5.28 -22.95 -18.69
N PHE A 516 -5.54 -23.58 -17.55
CA PHE A 516 -5.61 -22.91 -16.26
C PHE A 516 -4.27 -22.25 -15.89
N ILE A 517 -3.14 -22.95 -16.09
CA ILE A 517 -1.80 -22.40 -15.84
C ILE A 517 -1.50 -21.21 -16.76
N LEU A 518 -1.94 -21.24 -18.02
CA LEU A 518 -1.76 -20.12 -18.95
C LEU A 518 -2.54 -18.88 -18.49
N LYS A 519 -3.80 -19.05 -18.06
CA LYS A 519 -4.63 -17.98 -17.49
C LYS A 519 -4.02 -17.41 -16.21
N LEU A 520 -3.47 -18.26 -15.35
CA LEU A 520 -2.72 -17.85 -14.15
C LEU A 520 -1.51 -16.97 -14.52
N ARG A 521 -0.74 -17.35 -15.53
CA ARG A 521 0.42 -16.57 -16.00
C ARG A 521 0.00 -15.22 -16.57
N GLU A 522 -1.11 -15.16 -17.30
CA GLU A 522 -1.66 -13.91 -17.82
C GLU A 522 -2.14 -13.00 -16.69
N ALA A 523 -2.85 -13.56 -15.70
CA ALA A 523 -3.26 -12.87 -14.48
C ALA A 523 -2.05 -12.30 -13.72
N LEU A 524 -0.95 -13.06 -13.64
CA LEU A 524 0.30 -12.65 -13.00
C LEU A 524 0.99 -11.51 -13.77
N LYS A 525 1.03 -11.58 -15.11
CA LYS A 525 1.51 -10.46 -15.95
C LYS A 525 0.70 -9.19 -15.73
N PHE A 526 -0.63 -9.30 -15.67
CA PHE A 526 -1.49 -8.16 -15.35
C PHE A 526 -1.20 -7.59 -13.97
N ALA A 527 -1.07 -8.45 -12.94
CA ALA A 527 -0.76 -8.03 -11.57
C ALA A 527 0.60 -7.34 -11.43
N VAL A 528 1.61 -7.81 -12.17
CA VAL A 528 2.94 -7.18 -12.23
C VAL A 528 2.89 -5.84 -12.97
N ALA A 529 2.08 -5.71 -14.01
CA ALA A 529 1.94 -4.45 -14.76
C ALA A 529 1.16 -3.37 -13.99
N HIS A 530 0.25 -3.75 -13.07
CA HIS A 530 -0.66 -2.83 -12.36
C HIS A 530 -0.35 -2.78 -10.86
N THR A 531 0.92 -2.49 -10.53
CA THR A 531 1.43 -2.47 -9.15
C THR A 531 0.80 -1.42 -8.25
N ASP A 532 0.19 -0.40 -8.85
CA ASP A 532 -0.52 0.72 -8.24
C ASP A 532 -1.90 0.32 -7.71
N ILE A 533 -2.51 -0.71 -8.30
CA ILE A 533 -3.87 -1.17 -7.96
C ILE A 533 -3.83 -2.54 -7.26
N VAL A 534 -2.88 -3.42 -7.61
CA VAL A 534 -2.78 -4.77 -7.04
C VAL A 534 -1.87 -4.77 -5.81
N SER A 535 -2.39 -5.19 -4.66
CA SER A 535 -1.61 -5.24 -3.41
C SER A 535 -0.41 -6.18 -3.52
N VAL A 536 0.64 -5.90 -2.74
CA VAL A 536 1.85 -6.76 -2.68
C VAL A 536 1.48 -8.16 -2.19
N GLU A 537 0.59 -8.25 -1.19
CA GLU A 537 0.13 -9.52 -0.62
C GLU A 537 -0.55 -10.40 -1.67
N LEU A 538 -1.42 -9.83 -2.51
CA LEU A 538 -2.11 -10.57 -3.57
C LEU A 538 -1.14 -11.14 -4.59
N ARG A 539 -0.13 -10.34 -4.98
CA ARG A 539 0.92 -10.77 -5.93
C ARG A 539 1.73 -11.95 -5.39
N CYS A 540 2.20 -11.86 -4.15
CA CYS A 540 2.97 -12.95 -3.53
C CYS A 540 2.16 -14.24 -3.48
N ARG A 541 0.86 -14.17 -3.15
CA ARG A 541 -0.01 -15.36 -3.13
C ARG A 541 -0.14 -16.03 -4.50
N ILE A 542 -0.26 -15.25 -5.58
CA ILE A 542 -0.37 -15.81 -6.95
C ILE A 542 0.99 -16.39 -7.41
N GLU A 543 2.11 -15.73 -7.10
CA GLU A 543 3.46 -16.25 -7.41
C GLU A 543 3.74 -17.59 -6.75
N GLU A 544 3.38 -17.74 -5.47
CA GLU A 544 3.56 -18.99 -4.71
C GLU A 544 2.88 -20.21 -5.35
N GLN A 545 1.86 -20.01 -6.18
CA GLN A 545 1.14 -21.09 -6.85
C GLN A 545 1.81 -21.59 -8.15
N THR A 546 2.83 -20.90 -8.68
CA THR A 546 3.43 -21.23 -9.99
C THR A 546 4.66 -22.14 -9.94
N ASN A 547 5.40 -22.22 -8.82
CA ASN A 547 6.49 -23.17 -8.62
C ASN A 547 6.68 -23.50 -7.12
N PRO A 548 5.90 -24.44 -6.55
CA PRO A 548 5.77 -24.57 -5.10
C PRO A 548 6.99 -25.14 -4.38
N PHE A 549 7.91 -25.82 -5.08
CA PHE A 549 8.96 -26.65 -4.45
C PHE A 549 10.32 -25.95 -4.33
N GLU A 550 10.66 -25.07 -5.27
CA GLU A 550 11.91 -24.29 -5.25
C GLU A 550 11.63 -22.87 -4.76
N THR A 551 11.80 -22.65 -3.45
CA THR A 551 11.68 -21.33 -2.84
C THR A 551 12.79 -20.39 -3.33
N GLU A 552 12.49 -19.10 -3.44
CA GLU A 552 13.45 -18.07 -3.88
C GLU A 552 14.72 -18.02 -3.00
N GLU A 553 14.60 -18.39 -1.72
CA GLU A 553 15.75 -18.54 -0.81
C GLU A 553 16.73 -19.63 -1.26
N ILE A 554 16.23 -20.76 -1.77
CA ILE A 554 17.06 -21.85 -2.29
C ILE A 554 17.76 -21.41 -3.56
N LYS A 555 17.09 -20.67 -4.46
CA LYS A 555 17.73 -20.14 -5.69
C LYS A 555 18.90 -19.23 -5.36
N ARG A 556 18.66 -18.22 -4.51
CA ARG A 556 19.71 -17.28 -4.08
C ARG A 556 20.86 -17.98 -3.35
N TRP A 557 20.56 -19.02 -2.58
CA TRP A 557 21.60 -19.81 -1.92
C TRP A 557 22.37 -20.69 -2.92
N SER A 558 21.70 -21.25 -3.92
CA SER A 558 22.32 -22.11 -4.95
C SER A 558 23.37 -21.38 -5.78
N ASP A 559 23.19 -20.07 -5.99
CA ASP A 559 24.17 -19.21 -6.69
C ASP A 559 25.51 -19.10 -5.95
N ARG A 560 25.57 -19.46 -4.66
CA ARG A 560 26.78 -19.44 -3.84
C ARG A 560 27.50 -20.78 -3.75
N LEU A 561 26.91 -21.85 -4.29
CA LEU A 561 27.52 -23.18 -4.28
C LEU A 561 28.58 -23.29 -5.36
N ASN A 562 29.55 -24.19 -5.16
CA ASN A 562 30.46 -24.54 -6.24
C ASN A 562 29.70 -25.34 -7.33
N GLN A 563 30.30 -25.46 -8.52
CA GLN A 563 29.62 -26.05 -9.68
C GLN A 563 29.15 -27.49 -9.45
N ASP A 564 29.94 -28.30 -8.74
CA ASP A 564 29.61 -29.70 -8.46
C ASP A 564 28.44 -29.83 -7.49
N GLU A 565 28.45 -29.03 -6.41
CA GLU A 565 27.36 -28.94 -5.44
C GLU A 565 26.07 -28.40 -6.09
N ALA A 566 26.17 -27.39 -6.94
CA ALA A 566 25.01 -26.82 -7.65
C ALA A 566 24.39 -27.85 -8.62
N ASN A 567 25.21 -28.62 -9.33
CA ASN A 567 24.75 -29.70 -10.20
C ASN A 567 24.08 -30.83 -9.40
N LEU A 568 24.69 -31.23 -8.28
CA LEU A 568 24.11 -32.22 -7.39
C LEU A 568 22.79 -31.74 -6.78
N LEU A 569 22.71 -30.47 -6.37
CA LEU A 569 21.49 -29.86 -5.84
C LEU A 569 20.36 -29.87 -6.86
N LYS A 570 20.63 -29.46 -8.11
CA LYS A 570 19.63 -29.50 -9.20
C LYS A 570 19.10 -30.92 -9.41
N LYS A 571 19.97 -31.93 -9.34
CA LYS A 571 19.56 -33.34 -9.41
C LYS A 571 18.66 -33.70 -8.22
N ILE A 572 19.06 -33.34 -7.00
CA ILE A 572 18.29 -33.62 -5.78
C ILE A 572 16.91 -32.93 -5.81
N ILE A 573 16.81 -31.69 -6.30
CA ILE A 573 15.54 -30.96 -6.42
C ILE A 573 14.61 -31.70 -7.38
N ARG A 574 15.11 -32.14 -8.55
CA ARG A 574 14.33 -32.96 -9.48
C ARG A 574 13.89 -34.31 -8.89
N GLU A 575 14.79 -34.98 -8.15
CA GLU A 575 14.44 -36.21 -7.42
C GLU A 575 13.29 -35.94 -6.44
N PHE A 576 13.37 -34.84 -5.68
CA PHE A 576 12.36 -34.44 -4.72
C PHE A 576 11.01 -34.08 -5.38
N GLU A 577 11.02 -33.30 -6.46
CA GLU A 577 9.82 -32.95 -7.22
C GLU A 577 9.08 -34.20 -7.71
N LEU A 578 9.81 -35.16 -8.28
CA LEU A 578 9.22 -36.41 -8.74
C LEU A 578 8.64 -37.23 -7.58
N TYR A 579 9.40 -37.40 -6.49
CA TYR A 579 8.90 -38.13 -5.33
C TYR A 579 7.67 -37.45 -4.71
N LYS A 580 7.66 -36.12 -4.60
CA LYS A 580 6.56 -35.37 -3.99
C LYS A 580 5.29 -35.44 -4.83
N TYR A 581 5.42 -35.45 -6.16
CA TYR A 581 4.31 -35.70 -7.07
C TYR A 581 3.68 -37.09 -6.84
N LEU A 582 4.52 -38.12 -6.62
CA LEU A 582 4.08 -39.49 -6.40
C LEU A 582 3.56 -39.77 -4.98
N ASP A 583 3.96 -38.96 -4.00
CA ASP A 583 3.75 -39.25 -2.59
C ASP A 583 3.61 -37.98 -1.77
N SER A 584 2.35 -37.69 -1.43
CA SER A 584 1.95 -36.53 -0.66
C SER A 584 2.57 -36.46 0.73
N ASN A 585 3.07 -37.57 1.28
CA ASN A 585 3.65 -37.66 2.63
C ASN A 585 5.07 -37.09 2.76
N LEU A 586 5.66 -36.60 1.66
CA LEU A 586 6.95 -35.89 1.66
C LEU A 586 6.75 -34.41 2.05
N PRO A 587 7.81 -33.68 2.44
CA PRO A 587 7.64 -32.29 2.86
C PRO A 587 7.04 -31.43 1.73
N SER A 588 6.27 -30.41 2.07
CA SER A 588 5.70 -29.49 1.06
C SER A 588 6.76 -28.64 0.38
N ARG A 589 7.73 -28.15 1.17
CA ARG A 589 8.81 -27.27 0.73
C ARG A 589 10.13 -27.66 1.41
N LEU A 590 11.25 -27.32 0.78
CA LEU A 590 12.58 -27.45 1.39
C LEU A 590 13.06 -26.09 1.89
N THR A 591 13.74 -26.09 3.03
CA THR A 591 14.53 -24.95 3.51
C THR A 591 15.98 -25.11 3.07
N VAL A 592 16.74 -24.01 3.04
CA VAL A 592 18.19 -24.04 2.74
C VAL A 592 18.93 -25.05 3.61
N LYS A 593 18.68 -25.08 4.93
CA LYS A 593 19.32 -26.03 5.85
C LYS A 593 18.98 -27.50 5.56
N GLN A 594 17.78 -27.78 5.04
CA GLN A 594 17.40 -29.14 4.64
C GLN A 594 18.05 -29.53 3.30
N ALA A 595 18.16 -28.59 2.36
CA ALA A 595 18.88 -28.78 1.10
C ALA A 595 20.38 -29.04 1.35
N GLU A 596 21.01 -28.26 2.23
CA GLU A 596 22.38 -28.51 2.72
C GLU A 596 22.52 -29.93 3.27
N ARG A 597 21.55 -30.39 4.07
CA ARG A 597 21.57 -31.74 4.63
C ARG A 597 21.48 -32.82 3.56
N LEU A 598 20.68 -32.60 2.51
CA LEU A 598 20.52 -33.53 1.40
C LEU A 598 21.80 -33.69 0.59
N LEU A 599 22.61 -32.62 0.47
CA LEU A 599 23.92 -32.67 -0.20
C LEU A 599 24.93 -33.56 0.56
N ILE A 600 24.79 -33.73 1.87
CA ILE A 600 25.68 -34.56 2.70
C ILE A 600 25.35 -36.05 2.59
N LEU A 601 24.14 -36.41 2.14
CA LEU A 601 23.66 -37.80 2.17
C LEU A 601 24.05 -38.57 0.91
N ASP A 602 24.82 -39.63 1.12
CA ASP A 602 25.27 -40.52 0.05
C ASP A 602 24.13 -41.41 -0.46
N GLY A 603 23.70 -41.14 -1.69
CA GLY A 603 22.78 -41.99 -2.46
C GLY A 603 21.28 -41.70 -2.25
N LYS A 604 20.50 -42.08 -3.27
CA LYS A 604 19.05 -41.84 -3.38
C LYS A 604 18.27 -42.36 -2.16
N THR A 605 18.61 -43.55 -1.68
CA THR A 605 17.94 -44.20 -0.53
C THR A 605 18.08 -43.39 0.76
N GLN A 606 19.25 -42.81 1.03
CA GLN A 606 19.45 -42.00 2.23
C GLN A 606 18.67 -40.69 2.15
N ARG A 607 18.71 -40.02 0.99
CA ARG A 607 17.94 -38.81 0.71
C ARG A 607 16.43 -39.03 0.83
N LEU A 608 15.90 -40.11 0.23
CA LEU A 608 14.47 -40.43 0.32
C LEU A 608 14.04 -40.75 1.76
N ARG A 609 14.88 -41.44 2.54
CA ARG A 609 14.62 -41.66 3.98
C ARG A 609 14.57 -40.36 4.76
N TYR A 610 15.46 -39.42 4.43
CA TYR A 610 15.48 -38.09 5.05
C TYR A 610 14.25 -37.27 4.65
N LEU A 611 13.89 -37.22 3.36
CA LEU A 611 12.66 -36.57 2.89
C LEU A 611 11.42 -37.19 3.56
N SER A 612 11.34 -38.51 3.64
CA SER A 612 10.25 -39.21 4.35
C SER A 612 10.24 -38.93 5.86
N TYR A 613 11.39 -38.59 6.46
CA TYR A 613 11.46 -38.11 7.84
C TYR A 613 10.94 -36.68 7.96
N LEU A 614 11.32 -35.79 7.04
CA LEU A 614 10.87 -34.40 6.99
C LEU A 614 9.35 -34.29 6.84
N GLY A 615 8.76 -35.01 5.89
CA GLY A 615 7.31 -34.96 5.67
C GLY A 615 6.50 -35.52 6.84
N ARG A 616 6.98 -36.60 7.48
CA ARG A 616 6.38 -37.08 8.75
C ARG A 616 6.45 -36.04 9.85
N LYS A 617 7.53 -35.27 9.93
CA LYS A 617 7.70 -34.22 10.92
C LYS A 617 6.72 -33.08 10.66
N GLU A 618 6.55 -32.69 9.40
CA GLU A 618 5.58 -31.68 8.94
C GLU A 618 4.13 -32.07 9.27
N HIS A 619 3.71 -33.28 8.88
CA HIS A 619 2.37 -33.77 9.22
C HIS A 619 2.13 -33.92 10.71
N LEU A 620 3.18 -34.29 11.47
CA LEU A 620 3.08 -34.33 12.93
C LEU A 620 2.89 -32.92 13.51
N THR A 621 3.57 -31.91 12.96
CA THR A 621 3.37 -30.51 13.38
C THR A 621 1.98 -29.99 13.03
N GLU A 622 1.49 -30.28 11.83
CA GLU A 622 0.11 -29.95 11.40
C GLU A 622 -0.93 -30.61 12.30
N SER A 623 -0.76 -31.91 12.58
CA SER A 623 -1.65 -32.66 13.47
C SER A 623 -1.65 -32.10 14.90
N LYS A 624 -0.47 -31.69 15.40
CA LYS A 624 -0.34 -31.03 16.71
C LYS A 624 -1.04 -29.66 16.74
N GLU A 625 -0.88 -28.85 15.68
CA GLU A 625 -1.58 -27.57 15.52
C GLU A 625 -3.10 -27.75 15.47
N LYS A 626 -3.60 -28.70 14.66
CA LYS A 626 -5.02 -29.05 14.62
C LYS A 626 -5.54 -29.49 15.99
N THR A 627 -4.82 -30.38 16.67
CA THR A 627 -5.18 -30.83 18.03
C THR A 627 -5.15 -29.67 19.04
N ARG A 628 -4.22 -28.72 18.89
CA ARG A 628 -4.12 -27.51 19.73
C ARG A 628 -5.31 -26.59 19.51
N LEU A 629 -5.72 -26.35 18.27
CA LEU A 629 -6.90 -25.55 17.93
C LEU A 629 -8.19 -26.19 18.44
N GLU A 630 -8.34 -27.51 18.29
CA GLU A 630 -9.48 -28.25 18.85
C GLU A 630 -9.52 -28.17 20.39
N ARG A 631 -8.37 -28.29 21.05
CA ARG A 631 -8.25 -28.09 22.51
C ARG A 631 -8.55 -26.65 22.92
N ALA A 632 -8.15 -25.65 22.13
CA ALA A 632 -8.46 -24.25 22.40
C ALA A 632 -9.98 -23.99 22.35
N LYS A 633 -10.66 -24.49 21.31
CA LYS A 633 -12.13 -24.42 21.19
C LYS A 633 -12.84 -25.12 22.36
N LYS A 634 -12.43 -26.35 22.71
CA LYS A 634 -12.96 -27.05 23.90
C LYS A 634 -12.68 -26.27 25.19
N GLY A 635 -11.51 -25.64 25.30
CA GLY A 635 -11.13 -24.80 26.42
C GLY A 635 -11.92 -23.48 26.51
N GLU A 636 -12.42 -22.95 25.41
CA GLU A 636 -13.34 -21.80 25.39
C GLU A 636 -14.73 -22.20 25.87
N VAL A 637 -15.28 -23.31 25.36
CA VAL A 637 -16.56 -23.86 25.82
C VAL A 637 -16.49 -24.14 27.32
N ARG A 638 -15.42 -24.82 27.79
CA ARG A 638 -15.24 -25.09 29.22
C ARG A 638 -15.09 -23.81 30.05
N ARG A 639 -14.41 -22.79 29.53
CA ARG A 639 -14.32 -21.47 30.20
C ARG A 639 -15.68 -20.79 30.31
N ALA A 640 -16.51 -20.88 29.27
CA ALA A 640 -17.87 -20.34 29.28
C ALA A 640 -18.77 -21.07 30.29
N GLU A 641 -18.72 -22.41 30.33
CA GLU A 641 -19.41 -23.23 31.33
C GLU A 641 -19.00 -22.86 32.76
N VAL A 642 -17.70 -22.82 33.03
CA VAL A 642 -17.16 -22.46 34.35
C VAL A 642 -17.54 -21.03 34.72
N LEU A 643 -17.58 -20.10 33.76
CA LEU A 643 -18.02 -18.72 34.01
C LEU A 643 -19.52 -18.68 34.36
N ALA A 644 -20.37 -19.42 33.64
CA ALA A 644 -21.80 -19.51 33.93
C ALA A 644 -22.07 -20.12 35.31
N GLU A 645 -21.36 -21.20 35.67
CA GLU A 645 -21.43 -21.82 37.00
C GLU A 645 -21.00 -20.84 38.11
N ARG A 646 -19.94 -20.05 37.86
CA ARG A 646 -19.46 -19.01 38.76
C ARG A 646 -20.42 -17.84 38.94
N MET A 647 -21.09 -17.43 37.86
CA MET A 647 -22.11 -16.37 37.92
C MET A 647 -23.37 -16.82 38.68
N SER A 648 -23.68 -18.11 38.65
CA SER A 648 -24.74 -18.73 39.45
C SER A 648 -24.38 -18.77 40.95
N ASN A 649 -23.13 -19.11 41.29
CA ASN A 649 -22.67 -19.24 42.69
C ASN A 649 -21.94 -17.98 43.20
N THR A 650 -22.68 -16.92 43.50
CA THR A 650 -22.13 -15.61 43.91
C THR A 650 -21.33 -15.61 45.23
N HIS A 651 -21.55 -16.57 46.13
CA HIS A 651 -20.95 -16.58 47.47
C HIS A 651 -19.63 -17.37 47.59
N LEU A 652 -19.26 -18.21 46.60
CA LEU A 652 -18.08 -19.09 46.65
C LEU A 652 -17.27 -19.06 45.35
N LEU A 653 -16.84 -17.87 44.93
CA LEU A 653 -16.03 -17.72 43.73
C LEU A 653 -14.57 -18.15 43.98
N TYR A 654 -14.23 -19.43 43.75
CA TYR A 654 -12.84 -19.90 43.73
C TYR A 654 -12.13 -19.48 42.43
N ALA A 655 -11.47 -18.31 42.46
CA ALA A 655 -10.71 -17.77 41.33
C ALA A 655 -9.53 -16.90 41.79
N LEU A 656 -8.58 -16.65 40.88
CA LEU A 656 -7.46 -15.73 41.11
C LEU A 656 -8.02 -14.31 41.36
N GLY A 657 -7.81 -13.76 42.57
CA GLY A 657 -8.40 -12.48 43.01
C GLY A 657 -9.74 -12.61 43.76
N ALA A 658 -10.22 -13.83 44.00
CA ALA A 658 -11.41 -14.13 44.79
C ALA A 658 -11.07 -15.12 45.93
N ASN A 659 -11.94 -16.08 46.24
CA ASN A 659 -11.73 -17.05 47.33
C ASN A 659 -10.69 -18.11 46.96
N CYS A 660 -9.39 -17.79 47.00
CA CYS A 660 -8.33 -18.76 46.71
C CYS A 660 -7.25 -18.71 47.81
N ILE A 661 -7.15 -19.77 48.62
CA ILE A 661 -6.15 -19.90 49.70
C ILE A 661 -4.72 -19.91 49.12
N SER A 662 -4.53 -20.53 47.95
CA SER A 662 -3.21 -20.67 47.31
C SER A 662 -3.07 -19.70 46.14
N ARG A 663 -2.10 -18.80 46.17
CA ARG A 663 -1.74 -18.01 44.98
C ARG A 663 -1.32 -18.97 43.85
N ARG A 664 -1.71 -18.68 42.61
CA ARG A 664 -1.21 -19.43 41.44
C ARG A 664 0.30 -19.29 41.38
N ILE A 665 1.01 -20.41 41.44
CA ILE A 665 2.43 -20.48 41.11
C ILE A 665 2.50 -20.38 39.59
N ILE A 666 2.97 -19.23 39.09
CA ILE A 666 3.14 -19.00 37.66
C ILE A 666 4.41 -19.69 37.16
N ASP A 667 4.49 -19.94 35.85
CA ASP A 667 5.60 -20.68 35.24
C ASP A 667 6.96 -20.02 35.52
N SER A 668 7.01 -18.69 35.63
CA SER A 668 8.24 -17.98 36.01
C SER A 668 8.68 -18.25 37.45
N SER A 669 7.75 -18.49 38.37
CA SER A 669 8.05 -18.92 39.73
C SER A 669 8.54 -20.37 39.75
N MET A 670 7.91 -21.26 38.98
CA MET A 670 8.36 -22.65 38.85
C MET A 670 9.77 -22.73 38.25
N ASN A 671 10.04 -21.94 37.20
CA ASN A 671 11.37 -21.90 36.57
C ASN A 671 12.46 -21.50 37.57
N LYS A 672 12.20 -20.51 38.44
CA LYS A 672 13.12 -20.10 39.50
C LYS A 672 13.36 -21.21 40.53
N ILE A 673 12.32 -21.97 40.88
CA ILE A 673 12.44 -23.10 41.82
C ILE A 673 13.31 -24.20 41.19
N ASP A 674 13.03 -24.56 39.94
CA ASP A 674 13.79 -25.60 39.25
C ASP A 674 15.25 -25.16 39.01
N GLU A 675 15.49 -23.90 38.68
CA GLU A 675 16.84 -23.32 38.57
C GLU A 675 17.57 -23.32 39.91
N ALA A 676 16.90 -22.99 41.01
CA ALA A 676 17.48 -23.09 42.35
C ALA A 676 17.86 -24.54 42.68
N ARG A 677 17.01 -25.53 42.36
CA ARG A 677 17.36 -26.96 42.55
C ARG A 677 18.59 -27.36 41.74
N LEU A 678 18.70 -26.90 40.50
CA LEU A 678 19.88 -27.17 39.68
C LEU A 678 21.14 -26.51 40.24
N ALA A 679 21.05 -25.27 40.75
CA ALA A 679 22.17 -24.62 41.42
C ALA A 679 22.61 -25.40 42.67
N PHE A 680 21.67 -25.89 43.48
CA PHE A 680 21.98 -26.78 44.60
C PHE A 680 22.60 -28.11 44.16
N ALA A 681 22.15 -28.69 43.04
CA ALA A 681 22.74 -29.89 42.49
C ALA A 681 24.17 -29.66 41.98
N GLN A 682 24.48 -28.52 41.36
CA GLN A 682 25.87 -28.20 40.99
C GLN A 682 26.80 -28.04 42.19
N MET A 683 26.27 -27.61 43.34
CA MET A 683 27.08 -27.44 44.56
C MET A 683 27.23 -28.73 45.36
N TYR A 684 26.19 -29.55 45.43
CA TYR A 684 26.08 -30.66 46.39
C TYR A 684 25.49 -31.95 45.81
N GLY A 685 25.01 -31.92 44.57
CA GLY A 685 24.37 -33.04 43.90
C GLY A 685 25.39 -34.06 43.40
N GLN A 686 24.90 -35.27 43.14
CA GLN A 686 25.71 -36.33 42.56
C GLN A 686 25.96 -36.04 41.07
N PRO A 687 27.21 -36.12 40.58
CA PRO A 687 27.48 -35.96 39.15
C PRO A 687 26.95 -37.13 38.32
N LEU A 688 26.31 -36.80 37.20
CA LEU A 688 25.87 -37.73 36.16
C LEU A 688 26.41 -37.28 34.80
N VAL A 689 27.10 -38.17 34.11
CA VAL A 689 27.83 -37.84 32.88
C VAL A 689 27.11 -38.40 31.65
N LEU A 690 26.89 -37.56 30.65
CA LEU A 690 26.57 -37.94 29.28
C LEU A 690 27.81 -37.80 28.40
N ASP A 691 28.33 -38.94 27.97
CA ASP A 691 29.52 -39.05 27.12
C ASP A 691 29.15 -38.73 25.66
N MET A 692 29.61 -37.58 25.17
CA MET A 692 29.27 -37.03 23.85
C MET A 692 30.19 -37.53 22.73
N SER A 693 31.25 -38.29 23.04
CA SER A 693 32.15 -38.83 22.01
C SER A 693 31.46 -39.60 20.87
N PRO A 694 30.35 -40.34 21.07
CA PRO A 694 29.66 -41.04 20.00
C PRO A 694 29.19 -40.13 18.87
N MET A 695 28.96 -38.84 19.14
CA MET A 695 28.42 -37.85 18.21
C MET A 695 29.25 -37.72 16.92
N ARG A 696 30.56 -38.01 16.99
CA ARG A 696 31.50 -37.99 15.86
C ARG A 696 31.17 -39.03 14.79
N GLU A 697 30.55 -40.14 15.20
CA GLU A 697 30.28 -41.29 14.33
C GLU A 697 28.81 -41.40 13.92
N LEU A 698 27.92 -40.57 14.50
CA LEU A 698 26.48 -40.66 14.23
C LEU A 698 26.14 -40.06 12.87
N SER A 699 25.22 -40.72 12.16
CA SER A 699 24.64 -40.13 10.94
C SER A 699 23.86 -38.85 11.28
N PRO A 700 23.64 -37.94 10.32
CA PRO A 700 22.97 -36.68 10.62
C PRO A 700 21.54 -36.85 11.20
N ILE A 701 20.83 -37.92 10.86
CA ILE A 701 19.52 -38.22 11.45
C ILE A 701 19.67 -38.66 12.92
N GLU A 702 20.69 -39.46 13.23
CA GLU A 702 20.95 -39.94 14.58
C GLU A 702 21.44 -38.83 15.49
N THR A 703 22.26 -37.91 14.99
CA THR A 703 22.67 -36.73 15.74
C THR A 703 21.47 -35.85 16.10
N ASP A 704 20.55 -35.60 15.17
CA ASP A 704 19.32 -34.82 15.42
C ASP A 704 18.46 -35.49 16.51
N LEU A 705 18.28 -36.82 16.44
CA LEU A 705 17.55 -37.58 17.46
C LEU A 705 18.27 -37.59 18.82
N THR A 706 19.60 -37.64 18.82
CA THR A 706 20.42 -37.61 20.04
C THR A 706 20.30 -36.26 20.74
N TRP A 707 20.40 -35.14 20.00
CA TRP A 707 20.15 -33.81 20.56
C TRP A 707 18.74 -33.66 21.14
N SER A 708 17.73 -34.23 20.48
CA SER A 708 16.37 -34.27 21.05
C SER A 708 16.33 -35.00 22.38
N GLN A 709 16.97 -36.17 22.49
CA GLN A 709 17.02 -36.92 23.75
C GLN A 709 17.86 -36.23 24.82
N LEU A 710 18.95 -35.55 24.47
CA LEU A 710 19.77 -34.76 25.40
C LEU A 710 18.96 -33.61 26.01
N ARG A 711 18.15 -32.94 25.19
CA ARG A 711 17.20 -31.93 25.67
C ARG A 711 16.18 -32.55 26.63
N GLU A 712 15.60 -33.69 26.27
CA GLU A 712 14.68 -34.42 27.17
C GLU A 712 15.35 -34.82 28.48
N CYS A 713 16.61 -35.27 28.44
CA CYS A 713 17.42 -35.58 29.62
C CYS A 713 17.54 -34.37 30.56
N TYR A 714 17.91 -33.21 30.00
CA TYR A 714 18.02 -31.97 30.77
C TYR A 714 16.69 -31.62 31.45
N PHE A 715 15.56 -31.66 30.74
CA PHE A 715 14.27 -31.28 31.31
C PHE A 715 13.73 -32.31 32.31
N VAL A 716 13.94 -33.60 32.08
CA VAL A 716 13.63 -34.65 33.06
C VAL A 716 14.44 -34.44 34.34
N ASN A 717 15.72 -34.10 34.23
CA ASN A 717 16.56 -33.76 35.36
C ASN A 717 16.09 -32.47 36.07
N ARG A 718 15.96 -31.37 35.32
CA ARG A 718 15.56 -30.03 35.81
C ARG A 718 14.29 -30.05 36.65
N THR A 719 13.28 -30.77 36.20
CA THR A 719 11.97 -30.81 36.86
C THR A 719 11.88 -31.84 37.98
N HIS A 720 12.94 -32.63 38.19
CA HIS A 720 13.01 -33.60 39.28
C HIS A 720 13.23 -32.90 40.62
N LEU A 721 12.78 -33.54 41.71
CA LEU A 721 12.96 -33.01 43.06
C LEU A 721 14.41 -33.13 43.54
N VAL A 722 15.11 -34.16 43.08
CA VAL A 722 16.51 -34.46 43.40
C VAL A 722 17.28 -34.59 42.09
N PRO A 723 17.61 -33.48 41.41
CA PRO A 723 18.36 -33.52 40.15
C PRO A 723 19.81 -33.96 40.38
N PHE A 724 20.39 -34.63 39.39
CA PHE A 724 21.83 -34.82 39.29
C PHE A 724 22.51 -33.53 38.82
N ASP A 725 23.80 -33.38 39.16
CA ASP A 725 24.68 -32.44 38.45
C ASP A 725 25.02 -33.03 37.08
N LEU A 726 24.50 -32.45 36.00
CA LEU A 726 24.55 -33.05 34.68
C LEU A 726 25.76 -32.53 33.90
N HIS A 727 26.63 -33.45 33.47
CA HIS A 727 27.84 -33.14 32.70
C HIS A 727 27.78 -33.71 31.28
N PHE A 728 27.94 -32.88 30.27
CA PHE A 728 28.19 -33.31 28.89
C PHE A 728 29.70 -33.28 28.65
N THR A 729 30.32 -34.42 28.34
CA THR A 729 31.80 -34.51 28.22
C THR A 729 32.22 -34.95 26.84
N ASP A 730 33.44 -34.63 26.41
CA ASP A 730 33.93 -34.84 25.04
C ASP A 730 33.05 -34.07 24.01
N CYS A 731 32.66 -32.86 24.39
CA CYS A 731 31.94 -31.93 23.52
C CYS A 731 32.89 -31.38 22.46
N ASP A 732 32.61 -31.61 21.18
CA ASP A 732 33.41 -31.11 20.07
C ASP A 732 32.63 -30.12 19.23
N GLN A 733 32.96 -28.84 19.41
CA GLN A 733 32.34 -27.75 18.68
C GLN A 733 32.71 -27.73 17.18
N SER A 734 33.79 -28.40 16.79
CA SER A 734 34.21 -28.48 15.38
C SER A 734 33.32 -29.41 14.54
N LEU A 735 32.48 -30.23 15.17
CA LEU A 735 31.52 -31.08 14.46
C LEU A 735 30.52 -30.24 13.68
N ARG A 736 30.35 -30.54 12.39
CA ARG A 736 29.35 -29.86 11.53
C ARG A 736 27.93 -29.91 12.10
N THR A 737 27.62 -30.95 12.87
CA THR A 737 26.34 -31.17 13.55
C THR A 737 26.25 -30.52 14.94
N TRP A 738 27.30 -29.86 15.43
CA TRP A 738 27.28 -29.10 16.69
C TRP A 738 26.25 -27.96 16.64
N SER A 739 26.13 -27.30 15.48
CA SER A 739 25.11 -26.26 15.23
C SER A 739 23.67 -26.75 15.40
N ASP A 740 23.41 -28.06 15.40
CA ASP A 740 22.07 -28.59 15.70
C ASP A 740 21.71 -28.42 17.19
N SER A 741 22.69 -28.30 18.09
CA SER A 741 22.48 -28.09 19.53
C SER A 741 21.65 -26.84 19.81
N GLU A 742 21.91 -25.73 19.12
CA GLU A 742 21.23 -24.44 19.30
C GLU A 742 19.72 -24.52 19.00
N ARG A 743 19.31 -25.46 18.15
CA ARG A 743 17.89 -25.72 17.87
C ARG A 743 17.16 -26.35 19.06
N TYR A 744 17.87 -27.13 19.85
CA TYR A 744 17.32 -27.84 21.00
C TYR A 744 17.54 -27.10 22.32
N PHE A 745 18.65 -26.36 22.41
CA PHE A 745 19.05 -25.49 23.50
C PHE A 745 19.12 -24.05 22.99
N CYS A 746 17.98 -23.36 23.03
CA CYS A 746 17.83 -22.05 22.40
C CYS A 746 18.79 -21.01 23.00
N GLY A 747 19.72 -20.52 22.17
CA GLY A 747 20.74 -19.56 22.57
C GLY A 747 22.01 -20.18 23.16
N GLY A 748 22.24 -21.47 22.94
CA GLY A 748 23.45 -22.18 23.34
C GLY A 748 23.32 -22.93 24.65
N LEU A 749 24.24 -23.87 24.89
CA LEU A 749 24.29 -24.67 26.12
C LEU A 749 24.55 -23.81 27.36
N ASP A 750 25.29 -22.71 27.23
CA ASP A 750 25.66 -21.81 28.34
C ASP A 750 24.47 -21.12 29.02
N LYS A 751 23.30 -21.07 28.36
CA LYS A 751 22.07 -20.54 28.96
C LYS A 751 21.36 -21.53 29.88
N TYR A 752 21.79 -22.79 29.87
CA TYR A 752 21.17 -23.86 30.63
C TYR A 752 22.06 -24.20 31.83
N MET A 753 21.44 -24.51 32.97
CA MET A 753 22.16 -24.88 34.21
C MET A 753 22.63 -26.34 34.11
N LEU A 754 23.54 -26.61 33.18
CA LEU A 754 24.25 -27.87 33.00
C LEU A 754 25.73 -27.58 32.73
N GLN A 755 26.59 -28.55 33.01
CA GLN A 755 28.02 -28.43 32.76
C GLN A 755 28.34 -29.12 31.43
N TRP A 756 29.15 -28.50 30.58
CA TRP A 756 29.62 -29.12 29.35
C TRP A 756 31.12 -28.88 29.18
N HIS A 757 31.84 -29.88 28.69
CA HIS A 757 33.29 -29.97 28.72
C HIS A 757 33.83 -30.53 27.41
N GLU A 758 34.89 -29.93 26.89
CA GLU A 758 35.67 -30.51 25.78
C GLU A 758 36.49 -31.70 26.26
N GLN A 759 36.89 -31.69 27.53
CA GLN A 759 37.62 -32.76 28.18
C GLN A 759 36.80 -34.03 28.29
N ARG A 760 37.51 -35.16 28.32
CA ARG A 760 36.89 -36.47 28.48
C ARG A 760 36.51 -36.69 29.93
N PHE A 761 35.46 -37.45 30.17
CA PHE A 761 34.96 -37.68 31.53
C PHE A 761 35.97 -38.32 32.48
N TYR A 762 36.90 -39.13 31.97
CA TYR A 762 37.96 -39.76 32.76
C TYR A 762 39.19 -38.86 33.00
N ASP A 763 39.21 -37.67 32.41
CA ASP A 763 40.18 -36.60 32.73
C ASP A 763 39.60 -35.64 33.78
N LEU A 764 38.27 -35.55 33.88
CA LEU A 764 37.55 -34.70 34.83
C LEU A 764 37.25 -35.38 36.16
N PHE A 765 37.02 -36.69 36.13
CA PHE A 765 36.58 -37.46 37.30
C PHE A 765 37.53 -38.63 37.58
N PRO A 766 37.78 -38.96 38.85
CA PRO A 766 38.65 -40.07 39.24
C PRO A 766 38.08 -41.41 38.79
N ARG A 767 38.93 -42.25 38.19
CA ARG A 767 38.53 -43.47 37.47
C ARG A 767 37.85 -44.50 38.36
N GLU A 768 38.28 -44.60 39.61
CA GLU A 768 37.73 -45.48 40.64
C GLU A 768 36.29 -45.15 41.06
N ARG A 769 35.82 -43.92 40.80
CA ARG A 769 34.43 -43.49 41.04
C ARG A 769 33.53 -43.70 39.83
N LEU A 770 34.09 -43.89 38.62
CA LEU A 770 33.32 -43.99 37.39
C LEU A 770 32.64 -45.36 37.23
N VAL A 771 31.36 -45.34 36.87
CA VAL A 771 30.57 -46.52 36.49
C VAL A 771 29.89 -46.27 35.15
N TYR A 772 30.35 -46.95 34.11
CA TYR A 772 29.77 -46.80 32.78
C TYR A 772 28.53 -47.70 32.64
N LEU A 773 27.36 -47.08 32.40
CA LEU A 773 26.11 -47.78 32.19
C LEU A 773 26.03 -48.33 30.78
N SER A 774 25.93 -49.66 30.68
CA SER A 774 25.82 -50.36 29.40
C SER A 774 24.78 -51.47 29.49
N PRO A 775 23.83 -51.57 28.54
CA PRO A 775 22.84 -52.65 28.51
C PRO A 775 23.50 -54.05 28.38
N ASP A 776 24.72 -54.10 27.83
CA ASP A 776 25.47 -55.32 27.59
C ASP A 776 26.35 -55.75 28.80
N SER A 777 26.35 -54.98 29.90
CA SER A 777 27.11 -55.36 31.10
C SER A 777 26.56 -56.63 31.74
N ARG A 778 27.48 -57.46 32.28
CA ARG A 778 27.12 -58.65 33.05
C ARG A 778 26.65 -58.30 34.46
N ARG A 779 27.15 -57.18 35.03
CA ARG A 779 26.85 -56.73 36.39
C ARG A 779 25.56 -55.91 36.39
N MET A 780 24.59 -56.28 37.21
CA MET A 780 23.41 -55.45 37.46
C MET A 780 23.76 -54.34 38.45
N LEU A 781 23.16 -53.17 38.26
CA LEU A 781 23.24 -52.06 39.21
C LEU A 781 22.25 -52.31 40.34
N ASP A 782 22.74 -52.72 41.50
CA ASP A 782 21.89 -53.05 42.65
C ASP A 782 21.40 -51.80 43.39
N ALA A 783 22.22 -50.76 43.45
CA ALA A 783 21.92 -49.46 44.06
C ALA A 783 22.63 -48.32 43.31
N VAL A 784 22.09 -47.11 43.43
CA VAL A 784 22.76 -45.88 42.98
C VAL A 784 23.59 -45.36 44.16
N GLU A 785 24.89 -45.64 44.16
CA GLU A 785 25.83 -45.33 45.24
C GLU A 785 26.22 -43.83 45.19
N PRO A 786 26.11 -43.07 46.29
CA PRO A 786 26.39 -41.62 46.28
C PRO A 786 27.84 -41.23 45.95
N ASP A 787 28.82 -42.10 46.22
CA ASP A 787 30.23 -41.86 45.91
C ASP A 787 30.57 -42.13 44.43
N LYS A 788 29.70 -42.81 43.68
CA LYS A 788 29.92 -43.16 42.27
C LYS A 788 29.45 -42.08 41.32
N ILE A 789 30.02 -42.09 40.12
CA ILE A 789 29.69 -41.18 39.02
C ILE A 789 29.29 -42.04 37.84
N TYR A 790 28.02 -41.95 37.46
CA TYR A 790 27.46 -42.79 36.40
C TYR A 790 27.67 -42.12 35.03
N VAL A 791 28.10 -42.91 34.05
CA VAL A 791 28.36 -42.44 32.68
C VAL A 791 27.39 -43.13 31.72
N ILE A 792 26.73 -42.35 30.86
CA ILE A 792 25.81 -42.84 29.83
C ILE A 792 26.31 -42.33 28.47
N GLY A 793 26.48 -43.21 27.49
CA GLY A 793 26.87 -42.79 26.14
C GLY A 793 25.75 -42.06 25.41
N ALA A 794 25.97 -40.83 24.97
CA ALA A 794 25.00 -40.01 24.26
C ALA A 794 24.81 -40.49 22.81
N MET A 795 23.94 -41.49 22.62
CA MET A 795 23.58 -42.01 21.31
C MET A 795 22.17 -42.58 21.28
N VAL A 796 21.53 -42.57 20.11
CA VAL A 796 20.23 -43.21 19.87
C VAL A 796 20.42 -44.57 19.19
N ASP A 797 19.78 -45.60 19.74
CA ASP A 797 19.94 -47.00 19.36
C ASP A 797 19.79 -47.30 17.84
N ARG A 798 20.73 -48.10 17.33
CA ARG A 798 20.55 -48.99 16.18
C ARG A 798 21.13 -50.38 16.45
N PRO A 799 20.63 -51.44 15.80
CA PRO A 799 21.11 -52.82 15.99
C PRO A 799 22.60 -53.04 15.65
N ASN A 800 23.23 -52.14 14.87
CA ASN A 800 24.60 -52.33 14.37
C ASN A 800 25.72 -51.87 15.32
N ARG A 801 25.41 -51.38 16.53
CA ARG A 801 26.42 -50.96 17.52
C ARG A 801 26.38 -51.80 18.80
N LEU A 802 26.15 -53.10 18.66
CA LEU A 802 26.19 -54.04 19.78
C LEU A 802 27.50 -53.87 20.55
N ASN A 803 27.45 -53.69 21.86
CA ASN A 803 28.60 -53.57 22.76
C ASN A 803 29.47 -52.30 22.65
N TRP A 804 29.07 -51.22 21.96
CA TRP A 804 29.94 -50.03 21.84
C TRP A 804 30.31 -49.43 23.22
N THR A 805 29.32 -49.21 24.09
CA THR A 805 29.53 -48.64 25.44
C THR A 805 30.34 -49.58 26.33
N LEU A 806 30.09 -50.89 26.24
CA LEU A 806 30.84 -51.91 26.97
C LEU A 806 32.30 -51.98 26.48
N GLY A 807 32.52 -51.88 25.16
CA GLY A 807 33.84 -51.88 24.54
C GLY A 807 34.66 -50.68 24.99
N LYS A 808 34.09 -49.48 24.92
CA LYS A 808 34.73 -48.24 25.39
C LYS A 808 35.10 -48.32 26.88
N ALA A 809 34.18 -48.76 27.73
CA ALA A 809 34.44 -48.88 29.16
C ALA A 809 35.54 -49.89 29.49
N LYS A 810 35.59 -51.03 28.79
CA LYS A 810 36.67 -52.02 28.94
C LYS A 810 38.02 -51.47 28.50
N GLN A 811 38.08 -50.76 27.37
CA GLN A 811 39.31 -50.13 26.89
C GLN A 811 39.87 -49.11 27.90
N LEU A 812 38.98 -48.41 28.60
CA LEU A 812 39.36 -47.41 29.61
C LEU A 812 39.57 -47.99 31.02
N ASN A 813 39.35 -49.30 31.18
CA ASN A 813 39.43 -50.02 32.46
C ASN A 813 38.47 -49.47 33.53
N ILE A 814 37.25 -49.13 33.12
CA ILE A 814 36.21 -48.53 33.98
C ILE A 814 35.15 -49.59 34.32
N THR A 815 34.65 -49.56 35.56
CA THR A 815 33.59 -50.47 36.01
C THR A 815 32.33 -50.28 35.17
N THR A 816 31.65 -51.36 34.81
CA THR A 816 30.38 -51.30 34.07
C THR A 816 29.23 -51.89 34.86
N ALA A 817 28.03 -51.37 34.64
CA ALA A 817 26.79 -51.94 35.16
C ALA A 817 25.64 -51.77 34.16
N LYS A 818 24.62 -52.63 34.25
CA LYS A 818 23.34 -52.48 33.54
C LYS A 818 22.21 -52.24 34.53
N LEU A 819 21.14 -51.58 34.08
CA LEU A 819 19.94 -51.44 34.89
C LEU A 819 19.34 -52.84 35.19
N PRO A 820 18.83 -53.09 36.41
CA PRO A 820 18.30 -54.38 36.84
C PRO A 820 16.89 -54.67 36.28
N LEU A 821 16.66 -54.43 34.99
CA LEU A 821 15.33 -54.49 34.37
C LEU A 821 14.66 -55.86 34.56
N ASP A 822 15.40 -56.94 34.32
CA ASP A 822 14.88 -58.31 34.38
C ASP A 822 14.50 -58.77 35.78
N LYS A 823 15.03 -58.10 36.81
CA LYS A 823 14.71 -58.38 38.21
C LYS A 823 13.32 -57.86 38.59
N TYR A 824 12.86 -56.79 37.95
CA TYR A 824 11.66 -56.05 38.39
C TYR A 824 10.52 -56.01 37.38
N VAL A 825 10.77 -56.24 36.09
CA VAL A 825 9.71 -56.21 35.06
C VAL A 825 9.85 -57.33 34.02
N ARG A 826 8.72 -57.83 33.54
CA ARG A 826 8.68 -58.79 32.43
C ARG A 826 8.70 -58.06 31.08
N TRP A 827 9.78 -58.24 30.34
CA TRP A 827 9.95 -57.64 29.01
C TRP A 827 9.21 -58.45 27.94
N HIS A 828 8.29 -57.80 27.21
CA HIS A 828 7.45 -58.46 26.20
C HIS A 828 7.81 -58.08 24.76
N SER A 829 8.35 -56.88 24.52
CA SER A 829 8.70 -56.47 23.16
C SER A 829 9.84 -55.44 23.07
N GLY A 830 10.61 -55.54 21.98
CA GLY A 830 11.71 -54.63 21.67
C GLY A 830 12.99 -54.91 22.46
N THR A 831 14.04 -54.16 22.16
CA THR A 831 15.33 -54.25 22.86
C THR A 831 15.22 -53.71 24.29
N LYS A 832 16.11 -54.19 25.16
CA LYS A 832 16.28 -53.71 26.55
C LYS A 832 17.15 -52.46 26.64
N SER A 833 17.66 -51.98 25.52
CA SER A 833 18.25 -50.65 25.40
C SER A 833 17.14 -49.59 25.53
N LEU A 834 17.35 -48.67 26.46
CA LEU A 834 16.45 -47.58 26.79
C LEU A 834 16.96 -46.27 26.21
N THR A 835 16.06 -45.31 25.99
CA THR A 835 16.48 -43.96 25.58
C THR A 835 17.18 -43.25 26.74
N LEU A 836 18.02 -42.25 26.44
CA LEU A 836 18.84 -41.58 27.45
C LEU A 836 17.98 -41.04 28.61
N ASN A 837 16.90 -40.34 28.28
CA ASN A 837 15.99 -39.77 29.28
C ASN A 837 15.28 -40.82 30.13
N GLN A 838 15.03 -42.03 29.60
CA GLN A 838 14.46 -43.13 30.39
C GLN A 838 15.47 -43.67 31.39
N VAL A 839 16.74 -43.80 30.98
CA VAL A 839 17.82 -44.21 31.90
C VAL A 839 17.96 -43.21 33.03
N ILE A 840 18.05 -41.91 32.70
CA ILE A 840 18.15 -40.84 33.69
C ILE A 840 16.92 -40.80 34.60
N GLY A 841 15.71 -40.87 34.03
CA GLY A 841 14.47 -40.89 34.81
C GLY A 841 14.41 -42.05 35.81
N ILE A 842 14.89 -43.24 35.42
CA ILE A 842 14.99 -44.39 36.34
C ILE A 842 15.97 -44.08 37.48
N LEU A 843 17.17 -43.58 37.17
CA LEU A 843 18.17 -43.25 38.19
C LEU A 843 17.65 -42.20 39.18
N LEU A 844 17.03 -41.14 38.67
CA LEU A 844 16.43 -40.06 39.46
C LEU A 844 15.37 -40.60 40.42
N ASP A 845 14.43 -41.40 39.92
CA ASP A 845 13.33 -41.95 40.73
C ASP A 845 13.85 -42.95 41.79
N VAL A 846 14.88 -43.74 41.46
CA VAL A 846 15.51 -44.67 42.42
C VAL A 846 16.22 -43.91 43.52
N VAL A 847 16.95 -42.84 43.19
CA VAL A 847 17.62 -41.99 44.19
C VAL A 847 16.60 -41.32 45.10
N GLN A 848 15.54 -40.72 44.54
CA GLN A 848 14.50 -40.06 45.34
C GLN A 848 13.74 -41.03 46.26
N SER A 849 13.48 -42.25 45.79
CA SER A 849 12.75 -43.26 46.58
C SER A 849 13.64 -44.01 47.59
N GLY A 850 14.96 -43.85 47.52
CA GLY A 850 15.90 -44.62 48.34
C GLY A 850 16.04 -46.09 47.93
N GLY A 851 15.74 -46.43 46.66
CA GLY A 851 15.98 -47.79 46.13
C GLY A 851 14.78 -48.50 45.49
N ASP A 852 13.65 -47.83 45.25
CA ASP A 852 12.48 -48.47 44.62
C ASP A 852 12.63 -48.58 43.10
N TRP A 853 13.41 -49.57 42.67
CA TRP A 853 13.60 -49.90 41.26
C TRP A 853 12.31 -50.28 40.54
N SER A 854 11.36 -50.93 41.21
CA SER A 854 10.15 -51.41 40.54
C SER A 854 9.30 -50.24 40.06
N SER A 855 9.00 -49.30 40.95
CA SER A 855 8.23 -48.10 40.61
C SER A 855 8.96 -47.23 39.60
N ALA A 856 10.27 -47.04 39.76
CA ALA A 856 11.08 -46.26 38.83
C ALA A 856 11.07 -46.84 37.41
N ILE A 857 11.24 -48.17 37.28
CA ILE A 857 11.22 -48.84 35.97
C ILE A 857 9.82 -48.77 35.35
N VAL A 858 8.77 -49.07 36.10
CA VAL A 858 7.39 -49.04 35.57
C VAL A 858 6.96 -47.64 35.13
N LYS A 859 7.39 -46.60 35.85
CA LYS A 859 7.10 -45.20 35.53
C LYS A 859 7.79 -44.75 34.23
N ASN A 860 9.05 -45.11 34.04
CA ASN A 860 9.88 -44.58 32.96
C ASN A 860 9.90 -45.45 31.70
N VAL A 861 9.73 -46.77 31.82
CA VAL A 861 9.74 -47.68 30.66
C VAL A 861 8.41 -47.57 29.90
N PRO A 862 8.42 -47.41 28.56
CA PRO A 862 7.20 -47.36 27.78
C PRO A 862 6.34 -48.60 27.98
N LYS A 863 5.08 -48.43 28.41
CA LYS A 863 4.13 -49.52 28.68
C LYS A 863 4.07 -50.57 27.55
N ARG A 864 4.21 -50.16 26.29
CA ARG A 864 4.25 -51.06 25.11
C ARG A 864 5.37 -52.11 25.13
N LYS A 865 6.45 -51.91 25.88
CA LYS A 865 7.54 -52.89 26.06
C LYS A 865 7.18 -53.92 27.14
N LEU A 866 6.27 -53.57 28.05
CA LEU A 866 5.83 -54.37 29.19
C LEU A 866 4.50 -55.11 28.95
N ILE A 867 3.79 -54.79 27.87
CA ILE A 867 2.50 -55.40 27.51
C ILE A 867 2.70 -56.36 26.32
N PRO A 868 2.08 -57.55 26.32
CA PRO A 868 2.05 -58.46 25.16
C PRO A 868 1.50 -57.75 23.92
N LYS A 869 2.23 -57.81 22.79
CA LYS A 869 1.79 -57.21 21.53
C LYS A 869 1.08 -58.22 20.65
N ASN A 870 0.00 -57.77 20.00
CA ASN A 870 -0.50 -58.41 18.78
C ASN A 870 0.44 -58.02 17.60
N THR A 871 1.23 -58.97 17.11
CA THR A 871 2.39 -58.71 16.21
C THR A 871 2.00 -58.52 14.74
N GLU A 872 0.84 -58.98 14.31
CA GLU A 872 0.46 -59.14 12.90
C GLU A 872 0.29 -57.81 12.16
N CYS A 873 -0.56 -56.91 12.68
CA CYS A 873 -0.77 -55.58 12.11
C CYS A 873 0.53 -54.77 12.01
N SER A 874 1.42 -54.90 13.00
CA SER A 874 2.70 -54.18 13.01
C SER A 874 3.67 -54.64 11.91
N LYS A 875 3.60 -55.91 11.50
CA LYS A 875 4.38 -56.43 10.36
C LYS A 875 3.85 -55.88 9.04
N GLN A 876 2.53 -55.89 8.85
CA GLN A 876 1.89 -55.33 7.64
C GLN A 876 2.23 -53.86 7.42
N ILE A 877 2.17 -53.03 8.47
CA ILE A 877 2.54 -51.60 8.38
C ILE A 877 4.02 -51.41 7.99
N ARG A 878 4.93 -52.25 8.50
CA ARG A 878 6.36 -52.17 8.13
C ARG A 878 6.56 -52.59 6.68
N GLN A 879 5.91 -53.67 6.25
CA GLN A 879 5.99 -54.18 4.89
C GLN A 879 5.52 -53.12 3.88
N GLY A 880 4.34 -52.53 4.10
CA GLY A 880 3.82 -51.46 3.25
C GLY A 880 4.73 -50.23 3.16
N ARG A 881 5.48 -49.90 4.24
CA ARG A 881 6.51 -48.84 4.18
C ARG A 881 7.72 -49.21 3.32
N PHE A 882 8.17 -50.47 3.40
CA PHE A 882 9.26 -50.95 2.55
C PHE A 882 8.84 -50.98 1.09
N ASP A 883 7.64 -51.45 0.80
CA ASP A 883 7.11 -51.53 -0.57
C ASP A 883 6.92 -50.14 -1.18
N ARG A 884 6.37 -49.18 -0.40
CA ARG A 884 6.30 -47.76 -0.81
C ARG A 884 7.67 -47.17 -1.13
N MET A 885 8.67 -47.40 -0.28
CA MET A 885 10.01 -46.85 -0.49
C MET A 885 10.66 -47.47 -1.74
N ARG A 886 10.47 -48.78 -1.96
CA ARG A 886 10.96 -49.47 -3.16
C ARG A 886 10.32 -48.92 -4.43
N TYR A 887 9.00 -48.70 -4.41
CA TYR A 887 8.25 -48.11 -5.53
C TYR A 887 8.74 -46.70 -5.88
N LEU A 888 8.95 -45.84 -4.87
CA LEU A 888 9.46 -44.49 -5.12
C LEU A 888 10.86 -44.55 -5.73
N LEU A 889 11.77 -45.35 -5.15
CA LEU A 889 13.13 -45.46 -5.68
C LEU A 889 13.16 -45.93 -7.15
N SER A 890 12.30 -46.87 -7.53
CA SER A 890 12.23 -47.38 -8.91
C SER A 890 11.72 -46.39 -9.95
N MET A 891 11.18 -45.24 -9.56
CA MET A 891 10.71 -44.20 -10.50
C MET A 891 11.78 -43.18 -10.88
N VAL A 892 12.86 -43.10 -10.09
CA VAL A 892 13.99 -42.20 -10.32
C VAL A 892 15.18 -42.95 -10.93
N ASP A 893 15.16 -44.28 -10.86
CA ASP A 893 16.02 -45.15 -11.66
C ASP A 893 15.45 -45.25 -13.07
#